data_AF-E4T0W0-F1
#
_entry.id   AF-E4T0W0-F1
#
_cell.length_a   1.000
_cell.length_b   1.000
_cell.length_c   1.000
_cell.angle_alpha   90.00
_cell.angle_beta   90.00
_cell.angle_gamma   90.00
#
_symmetry.space_group_name_H-M   'P 1'
#
loop_
_entity.id
_entity.type
_entity.pdbx_description
1 polymer ?
#
loop_
_entity_poly.entity_id
_entity_poly.type
_entity_poly.pdbx_seq_one_letter_code
_entity_poly.pdbx_strand_id
1 'polypeptide(L)'
;MYLKKIKFFLCLSLVLGCLSTVQAEQLSIPKNSRKKISTVKAKDKTSAYLFVYFTGNRKEEEQIRFALSSDGYNFKALNQDNPIISSQKISLSGGVRDPHILRCEDGKTFYMVVTDMTSDKGWDSNRGIVLLKSTDLVNWTSATVHIPTVFSKEFGNVLRVWAPQTIYDPSVGKYMVYFSMLKSEKGDYDKIYYSYANKDFTALETIPKQLFFNPNKTSCIDGDIVKAFGQYHLFYKTEDTEKGIRKAVADKLTDEWKSVGGMMQQTTSPVEGAGVFKLNNSNDWVLMYDMYTSGKYQFTKSTDLEHFKVIDQDVTMDFHPRHGTVLPITADEVARLTNKWVSVSSVFESAKAKGLKKINIVVDTVAKKVCLPVEPATNLSLFKPELNSFPGVSVKPSGAADFSKGAVKYTVKIGGKKSETYTVEAVKNHNPVLNGYYADPEILYSKKTGKYYIYPTSDGFTGWSGTYFKCFSSDNLVDWTDEGKIIQLGKDVSWANRNAWAPCIEEKKVNGQYKYFYYFSAAQKIGVAVSDSPTGPFVDLGKPLIDKHPNGINYGQEIDEDVFTDPQTGKSYLYWGNGYMAGAELNDDMTSIKPETVTILKPDNTYREGTYVFYRKGIYYFMWSEDDTRSENYRVRYATSTSPLGAFTIPKDNLVIAKDPKAGIYGTGHNSVLQIPGKDEWYLVYHRFNYPKGITQGDAAGYSREVCIDKMEFSADGGIKQVIPTHKGIDPVKL
;
A
#
# COMPACT_ATOMS: atom_id res chain seq x y z
N MET A 1 -50.53 53.83 -25.28
CA MET A 1 -51.01 54.58 -24.09
C MET A 1 -50.21 54.11 -22.88
N TYR A 2 -49.70 54.91 -21.95
CA TYR A 2 -49.38 56.35 -21.85
C TYR A 2 -48.18 56.39 -20.88
N LEU A 3 -46.97 56.78 -21.29
CA LEU A 3 -46.39 58.14 -21.32
C LEU A 3 -45.43 58.42 -20.14
N LYS A 4 -44.40 59.21 -20.45
CA LYS A 4 -43.22 59.57 -19.63
C LYS A 4 -43.39 60.97 -18.99
N LYS A 5 -42.46 61.28 -18.04
CA LYS A 5 -41.88 62.61 -17.68
C LYS A 5 -42.54 63.50 -16.60
N ILE A 6 -41.71 64.46 -16.14
CA ILE A 6 -41.97 65.76 -15.44
C ILE A 6 -41.97 65.64 -13.90
N LYS A 7 -41.31 66.48 -13.05
CA LYS A 7 -40.57 67.79 -13.11
C LYS A 7 -39.32 67.70 -12.15
N PHE A 8 -38.10 68.16 -12.51
CA PHE A 8 -37.51 69.52 -12.35
C PHE A 8 -37.09 69.94 -10.93
N PHE A 9 -35.80 70.26 -10.74
CA PHE A 9 -35.37 71.61 -10.32
C PHE A 9 -33.91 71.86 -10.74
N LEU A 10 -33.61 73.10 -11.12
CA LEU A 10 -32.28 73.60 -11.50
C LEU A 10 -32.13 74.98 -10.87
N CYS A 11 -30.95 75.33 -10.36
CA CYS A 11 -30.63 76.70 -9.98
C CYS A 11 -29.18 77.01 -10.34
N LEU A 12 -28.94 78.21 -10.87
CA LEU A 12 -27.69 78.65 -11.49
C LEU A 12 -27.37 80.07 -11.01
N SER A 13 -26.10 80.38 -10.71
CA SER A 13 -25.65 81.76 -10.52
C SER A 13 -24.13 81.91 -10.77
N LEU A 14 -23.76 83.05 -11.37
CA LEU A 14 -22.40 83.44 -11.75
C LEU A 14 -21.92 84.59 -10.78
N VAL A 15 -20.83 85.36 -10.93
CA VAL A 15 -19.92 85.65 -12.06
C VAL A 15 -18.60 86.32 -11.55
N LEU A 16 -17.52 86.27 -12.35
CA LEU A 16 -16.24 87.03 -12.23
C LEU A 16 -15.32 86.75 -11.00
N GLY A 17 -14.00 86.97 -11.08
CA GLY A 17 -13.19 87.36 -12.24
C GLY A 17 -11.70 87.72 -11.95
N CYS A 18 -10.98 88.00 -13.04
CA CYS A 18 -9.67 88.67 -13.17
C CYS A 18 -8.34 87.93 -12.90
N LEU A 19 -7.39 88.17 -13.82
CA LEU A 19 -6.02 87.66 -13.89
C LEU A 19 -5.02 88.63 -13.24
N SER A 20 -3.85 88.13 -12.83
CA SER A 20 -2.59 88.85 -13.05
C SER A 20 -1.39 87.90 -13.24
N THR A 21 -0.61 88.24 -14.24
CA THR A 21 0.52 87.56 -14.88
C THR A 21 1.85 87.51 -14.13
N VAL A 22 2.63 86.46 -14.44
CA VAL A 22 4.06 86.49 -14.90
C VAL A 22 5.22 86.07 -13.97
N GLN A 23 6.12 85.33 -14.65
CA GLN A 23 7.52 84.96 -14.40
C GLN A 23 7.91 83.92 -13.34
N ALA A 24 8.66 82.93 -13.84
CA ALA A 24 9.38 81.93 -13.09
C ALA A 24 10.87 82.28 -13.10
N GLU A 25 11.54 82.09 -11.96
CA GLU A 25 13.00 81.95 -11.91
C GLU A 25 13.36 80.53 -11.44
N GLN A 26 14.41 79.98 -12.04
CA GLN A 26 14.96 78.68 -11.71
C GLN A 26 15.99 78.82 -10.59
N LEU A 27 15.75 78.18 -9.45
CA LEU A 27 16.80 77.84 -8.48
C LEU A 27 16.78 76.34 -8.18
N SER A 28 17.96 75.75 -8.17
CA SER A 28 18.18 74.31 -8.22
C SER A 28 18.18 73.66 -6.82
N ILE A 29 17.54 72.49 -6.71
CA ILE A 29 17.48 71.68 -5.49
C ILE A 29 17.97 70.25 -5.83
N PRO A 30 18.83 69.62 -5.01
CA PRO A 30 19.66 68.49 -5.46
C PRO A 30 18.91 67.15 -5.55
N LYS A 31 19.39 66.28 -6.44
CA LYS A 31 18.96 64.89 -6.57
C LYS A 31 19.46 64.06 -5.38
N ASN A 32 18.57 63.44 -4.60
CA ASN A 32 18.81 62.07 -4.14
C ASN A 32 17.56 61.29 -3.67
N SER A 33 17.68 59.95 -3.73
CA SER A 33 16.86 58.92 -3.06
C SER A 33 15.33 58.91 -3.21
N ARG A 34 14.81 58.60 -4.42
CA ARG A 34 13.55 57.84 -4.53
C ARG A 34 13.84 56.33 -4.51
N LYS A 35 13.51 55.66 -3.40
CA LYS A 35 13.48 54.18 -3.35
C LYS A 35 12.53 53.66 -4.45
N LYS A 36 13.01 52.74 -5.30
CA LYS A 36 12.12 51.96 -6.17
C LYS A 36 11.18 51.14 -5.29
N ILE A 37 9.91 51.49 -5.26
CA ILE A 37 8.85 50.60 -4.79
C ILE A 37 8.76 49.49 -5.84
N SER A 38 9.17 48.27 -5.49
CA SER A 38 8.97 47.10 -6.34
C SER A 38 7.48 46.79 -6.40
N THR A 39 6.89 46.85 -7.58
CA THR A 39 5.55 46.34 -7.83
C THR A 39 5.50 44.85 -7.49
N VAL A 40 4.77 44.50 -6.43
CA VAL A 40 4.56 43.11 -6.04
C VAL A 40 3.78 42.43 -7.15
N LYS A 41 4.41 41.42 -7.77
CA LYS A 41 3.74 40.54 -8.74
C LYS A 41 2.58 39.86 -8.01
N ALA A 42 1.38 39.86 -8.59
CA ALA A 42 0.24 39.16 -7.99
C ALA A 42 0.60 37.69 -7.73
N LYS A 43 0.35 37.17 -6.52
CA LYS A 43 0.58 35.75 -6.21
C LYS A 43 -0.31 34.91 -7.12
N ASP A 44 0.28 33.98 -7.87
CA ASP A 44 -0.45 33.13 -8.82
C ASP A 44 -1.54 32.32 -8.10
N LYS A 45 -2.71 32.18 -8.75
CA LYS A 45 -3.87 31.54 -8.13
C LYS A 45 -3.61 30.05 -7.88
N THR A 46 -3.72 29.64 -6.62
CA THR A 46 -3.67 28.22 -6.23
C THR A 46 -4.92 27.47 -6.70
N SER A 47 -4.73 26.23 -7.14
CA SER A 47 -5.76 25.39 -7.77
C SER A 47 -5.79 23.95 -7.24
N ALA A 48 -4.88 23.60 -6.34
CA ALA A 48 -4.72 22.27 -5.77
C ALA A 48 -3.93 22.38 -4.45
N TYR A 49 -3.61 21.24 -3.85
CA TYR A 49 -2.82 21.11 -2.63
C TYR A 49 -1.82 19.96 -2.77
N LEU A 50 -0.66 20.14 -2.14
CA LEU A 50 0.39 19.14 -1.93
C LEU A 50 0.41 18.77 -0.45
N PHE A 51 0.15 17.51 -0.12
CA PHE A 51 0.37 16.97 1.23
C PHE A 51 1.75 16.30 1.25
N VAL A 52 2.60 16.69 2.20
CA VAL A 52 3.90 16.07 2.46
C VAL A 52 3.84 15.32 3.79
N TYR A 53 4.25 14.05 3.81
CA TYR A 53 4.10 13.13 4.94
C TYR A 53 5.23 12.07 4.98
N PHE A 54 5.24 11.25 6.04
CA PHE A 54 5.91 9.94 6.11
C PHE A 54 4.89 8.88 6.57
N THR A 55 5.19 7.57 6.60
CA THR A 55 4.15 6.53 6.76
C THR A 55 4.19 5.71 8.06
N GLY A 56 5.22 5.83 8.89
CA GLY A 56 5.38 4.88 10.01
C GLY A 56 6.69 5.01 10.77
N ASN A 57 7.10 3.93 11.43
CA ASN A 57 8.25 3.90 12.34
C ASN A 57 9.41 3.03 11.83
N ARG A 58 9.16 2.10 10.90
CA ARG A 58 10.24 1.31 10.30
C ARG A 58 11.12 2.23 9.45
N LYS A 59 12.42 1.97 9.38
CA LYS A 59 13.38 2.77 8.60
C LYS A 59 12.96 3.03 7.14
N GLU A 60 12.25 2.12 6.48
CA GLU A 60 11.72 2.29 5.12
C GLU A 60 10.49 3.22 5.04
N GLU A 61 9.78 3.42 6.15
CA GLU A 61 8.59 4.29 6.30
C GLU A 61 8.96 5.73 6.68
N GLU A 62 10.09 5.93 7.35
CA GLU A 62 10.65 7.23 7.80
C GLU A 62 11.31 8.01 6.64
N GLN A 63 10.52 8.30 5.60
CA GLN A 63 10.94 9.01 4.40
C GLN A 63 9.86 9.97 3.86
N ILE A 64 10.31 11.05 3.20
CA ILE A 64 9.44 12.10 2.64
C ILE A 64 8.64 11.56 1.45
N ARG A 65 7.31 11.66 1.53
CA ARG A 65 6.32 11.22 0.54
C ARG A 65 5.35 12.35 0.23
N PHE A 66 4.83 12.40 -0.99
CA PHE A 66 3.95 13.47 -1.50
C PHE A 66 2.61 12.90 -1.97
N ALA A 67 1.51 13.64 -1.72
CA ALA A 67 0.20 13.39 -2.30
C ALA A 67 -0.42 14.69 -2.84
N LEU A 68 -1.32 14.58 -3.83
CA LEU A 68 -2.03 15.71 -4.43
C LEU A 68 -3.53 15.65 -4.16
N SER A 69 -4.15 16.82 -3.98
CA SER A 69 -5.62 16.99 -3.92
C SER A 69 -6.06 18.22 -4.72
N SER A 70 -7.24 18.15 -5.36
CA SER A 70 -7.87 19.29 -6.05
C SER A 70 -8.66 20.19 -5.10
N ASP A 71 -9.21 19.62 -4.02
CA ASP A 71 -10.23 20.24 -3.18
C ASP A 71 -9.77 20.45 -1.72
N GLY A 72 -8.77 19.68 -1.26
CA GLY A 72 -8.25 19.69 0.12
C GLY A 72 -8.83 18.55 0.97
N TYR A 73 -9.56 17.63 0.35
CA TYR A 73 -10.25 16.51 0.99
C TYR A 73 -9.88 15.16 0.35
N ASN A 74 -9.81 15.11 -0.99
CA ASN A 74 -9.50 13.90 -1.74
C ASN A 74 -8.02 13.90 -2.15
N PHE A 75 -7.18 13.16 -1.42
CA PHE A 75 -5.75 13.09 -1.66
C PHE A 75 -5.35 11.78 -2.38
N LYS A 76 -4.35 11.88 -3.25
CA LYS A 76 -3.77 10.75 -3.99
C LYS A 76 -2.25 10.76 -3.91
N ALA A 77 -1.64 9.66 -3.47
CA ALA A 77 -0.20 9.54 -3.39
C ALA A 77 0.46 9.67 -4.77
N LEU A 78 1.54 10.46 -4.83
CA LEU A 78 2.46 10.47 -5.98
C LEU A 78 3.44 9.30 -5.87
N ASN A 79 4.09 8.97 -6.98
CA ASN A 79 5.16 7.96 -7.02
C ASN A 79 4.72 6.57 -6.51
N GLN A 80 3.43 6.23 -6.63
CA GLN A 80 2.83 5.00 -6.09
C GLN A 80 2.99 4.83 -4.57
N ASP A 81 3.00 5.93 -3.81
CA ASP A 81 3.40 5.97 -2.39
C ASP A 81 4.79 5.31 -2.19
N ASN A 82 5.77 5.75 -2.97
CA ASN A 82 7.20 5.54 -2.70
C ASN A 82 7.87 6.86 -2.33
N PRO A 83 8.96 6.84 -1.53
CA PRO A 83 9.70 8.04 -1.14
C PRO A 83 10.08 8.93 -2.32
N ILE A 84 9.89 10.24 -2.16
CA ILE A 84 10.26 11.28 -3.14
C ILE A 84 11.73 11.67 -2.97
N ILE A 85 12.23 11.64 -1.72
CA ILE A 85 13.61 11.96 -1.36
C ILE A 85 14.11 10.83 -0.45
N SER A 86 15.29 10.27 -0.76
CA SER A 86 15.88 9.19 0.03
C SER A 86 16.49 9.75 1.32
N SER A 87 15.94 9.37 2.47
CA SER A 87 16.39 9.82 3.80
C SER A 87 17.88 9.58 4.02
N GLN A 88 18.38 8.42 3.58
CA GLN A 88 19.80 8.03 3.69
C GLN A 88 20.78 9.01 3.00
N LYS A 89 20.30 9.86 2.08
CA LYS A 89 21.15 10.86 1.39
C LYS A 89 21.13 12.24 2.06
N ILE A 90 20.21 12.49 2.98
CA ILE A 90 19.93 13.83 3.52
C ILE A 90 19.99 13.91 5.06
N SER A 91 20.03 12.77 5.75
CA SER A 91 19.95 12.65 7.21
C SER A 91 21.18 11.93 7.77
N LEU A 92 21.60 12.32 8.98
CA LEU A 92 22.70 11.69 9.72
C LEU A 92 22.26 10.38 10.39
N SER A 93 21.00 10.28 10.79
CA SER A 93 20.43 9.05 11.35
C SER A 93 20.15 7.99 10.26
N GLY A 94 19.82 8.42 9.04
CA GLY A 94 19.40 7.60 7.91
C GLY A 94 17.88 7.57 7.67
N GLY A 95 17.09 8.30 8.47
CA GLY A 95 15.63 8.43 8.40
C GLY A 95 15.21 9.89 8.63
N VAL A 96 14.01 10.26 8.16
CA VAL A 96 13.45 11.60 8.42
C VAL A 96 11.96 11.53 8.73
N ARG A 97 11.48 12.46 9.56
CA ARG A 97 10.09 12.53 10.04
C ARG A 97 9.57 13.97 10.02
N ASP A 98 8.28 14.11 10.26
CA ASP A 98 7.58 15.37 10.56
C ASP A 98 7.83 16.50 9.53
N PRO A 99 7.60 16.27 8.21
CA PRO A 99 7.84 17.28 7.18
C PRO A 99 6.88 18.48 7.26
N HIS A 100 7.46 19.66 7.44
CA HIS A 100 6.81 20.93 7.20
C HIS A 100 7.35 21.63 5.96
N ILE A 101 6.46 22.16 5.11
CA ILE A 101 6.80 22.84 3.85
C ILE A 101 6.04 24.16 3.71
N LEU A 102 6.75 25.21 3.25
CA LEU A 102 6.13 26.48 2.87
C LEU A 102 6.61 26.97 1.49
N ARG A 103 5.81 27.87 0.91
CA ARG A 103 6.22 28.72 -0.22
C ARG A 103 6.76 30.04 0.33
N CYS A 104 7.95 30.41 -0.11
CA CYS A 104 8.62 31.64 0.27
C CYS A 104 7.90 32.89 -0.27
N GLU A 105 8.14 34.04 0.38
CA GLU A 105 7.59 35.34 -0.01
C GLU A 105 8.10 35.87 -1.37
N ASP A 106 9.13 35.23 -1.96
CA ASP A 106 9.51 35.48 -3.35
C ASP A 106 8.55 34.83 -4.38
N GLY A 107 7.58 34.04 -3.90
CA GLY A 107 6.53 33.39 -4.68
C GLY A 107 6.97 32.16 -5.47
N LYS A 108 8.25 31.77 -5.43
CA LYS A 108 8.82 30.73 -6.32
C LYS A 108 9.77 29.75 -5.63
N THR A 109 10.32 30.10 -4.47
CA THR A 109 11.16 29.23 -3.66
C THR A 109 10.28 28.48 -2.66
N PHE A 110 10.65 27.25 -2.34
CA PHE A 110 10.02 26.40 -1.34
C PHE A 110 11.07 25.99 -0.32
N TYR A 111 10.73 26.12 0.94
CA TYR A 111 11.53 25.60 2.05
C TYR A 111 10.76 24.48 2.72
N MET A 112 11.45 23.39 3.00
CA MET A 112 10.96 22.28 3.79
C MET A 112 11.95 21.99 4.92
N VAL A 113 11.42 21.58 6.06
CA VAL A 113 12.22 21.10 7.19
C VAL A 113 11.67 19.76 7.66
N VAL A 114 12.56 18.89 8.11
CA VAL A 114 12.23 17.58 8.69
C VAL A 114 13.11 17.29 9.89
N THR A 115 12.55 16.51 10.80
CA THR A 115 13.25 15.86 11.91
C THR A 115 14.27 14.83 11.36
N ASP A 116 15.53 14.86 11.82
CA ASP A 116 16.54 13.86 11.46
C ASP A 116 16.52 12.68 12.45
N MET A 117 15.75 11.64 12.14
CA MET A 117 15.46 10.56 13.08
C MET A 117 15.30 9.19 12.42
N THR A 118 15.79 8.15 13.10
CA THR A 118 15.42 6.76 12.82
C THR A 118 14.91 6.12 14.10
N SER A 119 13.61 5.82 14.21
CA SER A 119 13.03 5.38 15.49
C SER A 119 13.53 4.00 15.96
N ASP A 120 14.01 3.15 15.05
CA ASP A 120 14.74 1.90 15.36
C ASP A 120 16.02 2.14 16.20
N LYS A 121 16.55 3.37 16.24
CA LYS A 121 17.69 3.79 17.07
C LYS A 121 17.27 4.37 18.43
N GLY A 122 15.97 4.36 18.75
CA GLY A 122 15.39 4.94 19.95
C GLY A 122 14.96 6.40 19.79
N TRP A 123 14.12 6.88 20.72
CA TRP A 123 13.49 8.20 20.64
C TRP A 123 14.44 9.40 20.85
N ASP A 124 15.58 9.17 21.50
CA ASP A 124 16.63 10.17 21.73
C ASP A 124 17.78 10.09 20.69
N SER A 125 17.57 9.36 19.58
CA SER A 125 18.53 9.19 18.47
C SER A 125 18.71 10.42 17.58
N ASN A 126 17.99 11.50 17.89
CA ASN A 126 17.69 12.57 16.98
C ASN A 126 17.92 13.93 17.65
N ARG A 127 18.93 14.64 17.18
CA ARG A 127 19.34 15.97 17.64
C ARG A 127 19.55 16.91 16.45
N GLY A 128 18.89 16.60 15.33
CA GLY A 128 19.17 17.15 14.02
C GLY A 128 17.91 17.61 13.29
N ILE A 129 18.06 18.65 12.49
CA ILE A 129 17.05 19.14 11.56
C ILE A 129 17.66 19.10 10.17
N VAL A 130 16.98 18.51 9.19
CA VAL A 130 17.35 18.67 7.78
C VAL A 130 16.58 19.87 7.22
N LEU A 131 17.32 20.84 6.69
CA LEU A 131 16.80 21.96 5.91
C LEU A 131 16.82 21.55 4.43
N LEU A 132 15.69 21.72 3.72
CA LEU A 132 15.58 21.45 2.29
C LEU A 132 15.04 22.67 1.53
N LYS A 133 15.52 22.85 0.30
CA LYS A 133 15.18 23.97 -0.57
C LYS A 133 14.93 23.50 -2.01
N SER A 134 13.90 24.05 -2.64
CA SER A 134 13.56 23.83 -4.04
C SER A 134 13.00 25.11 -4.68
N THR A 135 13.02 25.18 -6.01
CA THR A 135 12.31 26.21 -6.81
C THR A 135 11.25 25.60 -7.74
N ASP A 136 11.08 24.28 -7.73
CA ASP A 136 10.20 23.56 -8.65
C ASP A 136 9.34 22.45 -8.01
N LEU A 137 9.56 22.16 -6.71
CA LEU A 137 8.99 21.06 -5.90
C LEU A 137 9.48 19.65 -6.28
N VAL A 138 10.36 19.52 -7.28
CA VAL A 138 10.86 18.23 -7.80
C VAL A 138 12.33 18.00 -7.42
N ASN A 139 13.16 19.02 -7.59
CA ASN A 139 14.58 18.99 -7.31
C ASN A 139 14.85 19.72 -6.00
N TRP A 140 15.54 19.05 -5.08
CA TRP A 140 15.77 19.52 -3.71
C TRP A 140 17.26 19.51 -3.38
N THR A 141 17.75 20.61 -2.79
CA THR A 141 19.04 20.66 -2.11
C THR A 141 18.80 20.58 -0.60
N SER A 142 19.65 19.86 0.13
CA SER A 142 19.53 19.67 1.58
C SER A 142 20.80 20.07 2.34
N ALA A 143 20.64 20.48 3.60
CA ALA A 143 21.71 20.65 4.57
C ALA A 143 21.22 20.21 5.96
N THR A 144 22.06 19.54 6.74
CA THR A 144 21.69 18.99 8.05
C THR A 144 22.33 19.79 9.18
N VAL A 145 21.51 20.22 10.14
CA VAL A 145 21.91 21.02 11.30
C VAL A 145 21.81 20.15 12.55
N HIS A 146 22.95 19.70 13.07
CA HIS A 146 23.03 18.97 14.34
C HIS A 146 23.20 19.96 15.50
N ILE A 147 22.13 20.18 16.29
CA ILE A 147 22.04 21.24 17.29
C ILE A 147 23.18 21.21 18.33
N PRO A 148 23.54 20.05 18.94
CA PRO A 148 24.65 19.98 19.90
C PRO A 148 26.03 20.31 19.32
N THR A 149 26.23 20.19 18.00
CA THR A 149 27.50 20.55 17.35
C THR A 149 27.54 22.02 16.97
N VAL A 150 26.44 22.55 16.42
CA VAL A 150 26.37 23.95 15.95
C VAL A 150 26.28 24.93 17.12
N PHE A 151 25.56 24.57 18.18
CA PHE A 151 25.34 25.41 19.37
C PHE A 151 25.87 24.71 20.63
N SER A 152 27.12 24.22 20.56
CA SER A 152 27.72 23.36 21.59
C SER A 152 27.84 23.99 22.98
N LYS A 153 27.90 25.33 23.08
CA LYS A 153 27.98 26.04 24.36
C LYS A 153 26.63 26.11 25.08
N GLU A 154 25.55 26.40 24.36
CA GLU A 154 24.23 26.65 24.92
C GLU A 154 23.31 25.41 24.89
N PHE A 155 23.58 24.49 23.97
CA PHE A 155 22.73 23.34 23.62
C PHE A 155 23.52 22.04 23.38
N GLY A 156 24.78 21.96 23.83
CA GLY A 156 25.58 20.72 23.79
C GLY A 156 24.97 19.55 24.57
N ASN A 157 24.06 19.83 25.52
CA ASN A 157 23.33 18.85 26.34
C ASN A 157 21.91 18.54 25.85
N VAL A 158 21.55 18.90 24.61
CA VAL A 158 20.23 18.57 24.05
C VAL A 158 20.06 17.06 23.90
N LEU A 159 18.98 16.53 24.47
CA LEU A 159 18.62 15.13 24.38
C LEU A 159 17.98 14.83 23.03
N ARG A 160 16.99 15.65 22.62
CA ARG A 160 16.27 15.50 21.35
C ARG A 160 15.71 16.80 20.75
N VAL A 161 15.41 16.75 19.45
CA VAL A 161 14.79 17.83 18.67
C VAL A 161 13.70 17.25 17.76
N TRP A 162 12.46 17.75 17.81
CA TRP A 162 11.32 17.18 17.08
C TRP A 162 10.47 18.22 16.35
N ALA A 163 9.80 17.76 15.29
CA ALA A 163 8.80 18.51 14.55
C ALA A 163 9.23 19.95 14.18
N PRO A 164 10.34 20.12 13.43
CA PRO A 164 10.72 21.43 12.96
C PRO A 164 9.70 21.92 11.94
N GLN A 165 9.34 23.18 12.07
CA GLN A 165 8.45 23.89 11.16
C GLN A 165 9.05 25.25 10.79
N THR A 166 8.46 25.92 9.80
CA THR A 166 8.98 27.18 9.25
C THR A 166 7.91 28.24 9.09
N ILE A 167 8.28 29.50 9.34
CA ILE A 167 7.40 30.66 9.09
C ILE A 167 8.24 31.90 8.73
N TYR A 168 7.69 32.80 7.92
CA TYR A 168 8.34 34.08 7.62
C TYR A 168 8.03 35.11 8.71
N ASP A 169 9.08 35.70 9.30
CA ASP A 169 8.97 36.82 10.22
C ASP A 169 9.16 38.15 9.46
N PRO A 170 8.08 38.94 9.24
CA PRO A 170 8.17 40.22 8.55
C PRO A 170 8.84 41.33 9.39
N SER A 171 8.98 41.16 10.70
CA SER A 171 9.64 42.13 11.58
C SER A 171 11.17 42.04 11.52
N VAL A 172 11.69 40.82 11.29
CA VAL A 172 13.13 40.54 11.11
C VAL A 172 13.51 40.39 9.63
N GLY A 173 12.55 40.13 8.75
CA GLY A 173 12.75 39.93 7.32
C GLY A 173 13.35 38.58 6.95
N LYS A 174 13.23 37.57 7.84
CA LYS A 174 13.88 36.26 7.74
C LYS A 174 12.90 35.11 7.97
N TYR A 175 13.31 33.89 7.62
CA TYR A 175 12.55 32.69 7.95
C TYR A 175 12.97 32.18 9.32
N MET A 176 11.99 32.05 10.20
CA MET A 176 12.09 31.39 11.49
C MET A 176 11.89 29.89 11.27
N VAL A 177 12.83 29.09 11.75
CA VAL A 177 12.67 27.64 11.96
C VAL A 177 12.37 27.46 13.45
N TYR A 178 11.26 26.81 13.77
CA TYR A 178 10.84 26.55 15.15
C TYR A 178 10.60 25.07 15.34
N PHE A 179 10.90 24.55 16.53
CA PHE A 179 10.98 23.10 16.78
C PHE A 179 10.84 22.80 18.26
N SER A 180 10.39 21.59 18.57
CA SER A 180 10.33 21.06 19.92
C SER A 180 11.73 20.60 20.35
N MET A 181 12.14 20.86 21.60
CA MET A 181 13.45 20.46 22.10
C MET A 181 13.44 20.22 23.61
N LEU A 182 14.20 19.21 24.05
CA LEU A 182 14.43 18.85 25.45
C LEU A 182 15.93 18.75 25.73
N LYS A 183 16.39 19.32 26.85
CA LYS A 183 17.75 19.13 27.38
C LYS A 183 17.82 17.91 28.29
N SER A 184 19.01 17.33 28.45
CA SER A 184 19.24 16.18 29.36
C SER A 184 19.25 16.54 30.86
N GLU A 185 18.68 17.69 31.23
CA GLU A 185 18.64 18.17 32.61
C GLU A 185 17.50 17.49 33.39
N LYS A 186 17.78 17.05 34.62
CA LYS A 186 16.83 16.26 35.42
C LYS A 186 15.59 17.10 35.78
N GLY A 187 14.43 16.69 35.27
CA GLY A 187 13.16 17.38 35.48
C GLY A 187 12.88 18.49 34.46
N ASP A 188 13.68 18.59 33.40
CA ASP A 188 13.32 19.38 32.23
C ASP A 188 12.25 18.68 31.37
N TYR A 189 11.59 19.45 30.51
CA TYR A 189 10.47 19.02 29.66
C TYR A 189 10.56 19.66 28.27
N ASP A 190 9.92 19.03 27.27
CA ASP A 190 9.99 19.50 25.89
C ASP A 190 9.29 20.85 25.72
N LYS A 191 9.95 21.76 25.03
CA LYS A 191 9.50 23.14 24.79
C LYS A 191 9.68 23.49 23.33
N ILE A 192 8.94 24.49 22.85
CA ILE A 192 9.12 24.99 21.49
C ILE A 192 10.16 26.12 21.53
N TYR A 193 11.22 25.94 20.75
CA TYR A 193 12.29 26.91 20.50
C TYR A 193 12.22 27.42 19.06
N TYR A 194 12.91 28.52 18.78
CA TYR A 194 13.07 29.07 17.45
C TYR A 194 14.50 29.55 17.15
N SER A 195 14.87 29.54 15.88
CA SER A 195 16.06 30.18 15.33
C SER A 195 15.75 30.71 13.93
N TYR A 196 16.42 31.79 13.50
CA TYR A 196 16.39 32.19 12.10
C TYR A 196 17.32 31.32 11.25
N ALA A 197 16.87 30.97 10.06
CA ALA A 197 17.70 30.35 9.03
C ALA A 197 18.49 31.42 8.26
N ASN A 198 19.67 31.03 7.77
CA ASN A 198 20.46 31.88 6.89
C ASN A 198 19.77 32.07 5.53
N LYS A 199 20.20 33.09 4.77
CA LYS A 199 19.63 33.46 3.47
C LYS A 199 19.58 32.29 2.47
N ASP A 200 20.59 31.43 2.49
CA ASP A 200 20.70 30.30 1.55
C ASP A 200 19.85 29.09 1.97
N PHE A 201 19.34 29.07 3.20
CA PHE A 201 18.58 27.98 3.82
C PHE A 201 19.40 26.69 3.99
N THR A 202 20.64 26.86 4.44
CA THR A 202 21.64 25.81 4.68
C THR A 202 22.11 25.72 6.13
N ALA A 203 21.81 26.72 6.96
CA ALA A 203 22.17 26.74 8.37
C ALA A 203 21.18 27.56 9.21
N LEU A 204 21.16 27.29 10.52
CA LEU A 204 20.57 28.18 11.53
C LEU A 204 21.64 29.20 11.95
N GLU A 205 21.35 30.49 11.80
CA GLU A 205 22.33 31.58 12.00
C GLU A 205 22.19 32.33 13.33
N THR A 206 21.22 31.95 14.17
CA THR A 206 21.04 32.49 15.52
C THR A 206 21.03 31.36 16.54
N ILE A 207 21.54 31.62 17.74
CA ILE A 207 21.40 30.70 18.88
C ILE A 207 19.89 30.48 19.14
N PRO A 208 19.41 29.23 19.28
CA PRO A 208 18.01 28.94 19.54
C PRO A 208 17.49 29.65 20.79
N LYS A 209 16.30 30.24 20.69
CA LYS A 209 15.61 30.96 21.76
C LYS A 209 14.29 30.27 22.08
N GLN A 210 13.88 30.34 23.34
CA GLN A 210 12.59 29.86 23.78
C GLN A 210 11.47 30.61 23.05
N LEU A 211 10.56 29.89 22.39
CA LEU A 211 9.36 30.44 21.73
C LEU A 211 8.13 30.28 22.63
N PHE A 212 7.89 29.06 23.10
CA PHE A 212 6.71 28.70 23.88
C PHE A 212 6.97 27.54 24.84
N PHE A 213 6.39 27.61 26.03
CA PHE A 213 6.33 26.55 27.04
C PHE A 213 4.91 26.44 27.59
N ASN A 214 4.48 25.25 27.98
CA ASN A 214 3.26 25.11 28.78
C ASN A 214 3.50 25.73 30.19
N PRO A 215 2.69 26.71 30.64
CA PRO A 215 2.79 27.28 31.98
C PRO A 215 2.77 26.26 33.12
N ASN A 216 2.10 25.11 32.90
CA ASN A 216 2.03 23.99 33.87
C ASN A 216 3.34 23.18 33.98
N LYS A 217 4.38 23.53 33.20
CA LYS A 217 5.69 22.85 33.16
C LYS A 217 5.64 21.38 32.71
N THR A 218 4.73 21.06 31.80
CA THR A 218 4.69 19.77 31.07
C THR A 218 5.10 19.96 29.61
N SER A 219 5.48 18.88 28.93
CA SER A 219 5.95 18.96 27.55
C SER A 219 4.90 19.55 26.61
N CYS A 220 5.31 20.49 25.76
CA CYS A 220 4.57 20.97 24.60
C CYS A 220 5.41 20.78 23.34
N ILE A 221 4.88 20.04 22.38
CA ILE A 221 5.57 19.64 21.14
C ILE A 221 4.68 19.83 19.91
N ASP A 222 5.20 19.52 18.73
CA ASP A 222 4.48 19.51 17.45
C ASP A 222 3.72 20.82 17.17
N GLY A 223 4.45 21.93 17.31
CA GLY A 223 3.90 23.26 17.06
C GLY A 223 3.70 23.56 15.59
N ASP A 224 2.51 24.03 15.22
CA ASP A 224 2.18 24.61 13.91
C ASP A 224 1.62 26.03 14.08
N ILE A 225 2.16 26.98 13.30
CA ILE A 225 1.85 28.41 13.42
C ILE A 225 1.27 28.96 12.12
N VAL A 226 0.02 29.43 12.19
CA VAL A 226 -0.64 30.15 11.10
C VAL A 226 -0.92 31.61 11.46
N LYS A 227 -0.91 32.50 10.47
CA LYS A 227 -1.32 33.90 10.64
C LYS A 227 -2.74 34.11 10.13
N ALA A 228 -3.67 34.44 11.03
CA ALA A 228 -5.09 34.58 10.74
C ALA A 228 -5.75 35.63 11.65
N PHE A 229 -6.77 36.33 11.14
CA PHE A 229 -7.58 37.29 11.91
C PHE A 229 -6.77 38.40 12.61
N GLY A 230 -5.60 38.77 12.05
CA GLY A 230 -4.70 39.79 12.58
C GLY A 230 -3.59 39.26 13.49
N GLN A 231 -3.71 38.03 14.02
CA GLN A 231 -2.80 37.43 14.98
C GLN A 231 -2.10 36.18 14.43
N TYR A 232 -1.11 35.69 15.17
CA TYR A 232 -0.51 34.38 14.99
C TYR A 232 -1.20 33.38 15.93
N HIS A 233 -1.48 32.19 15.44
CA HIS A 233 -2.12 31.08 16.16
C HIS A 233 -1.17 29.89 16.14
N LEU A 234 -0.74 29.45 17.31
CA LEU A 234 0.11 28.27 17.53
C LEU A 234 -0.79 27.12 18.00
N PHE A 235 -0.94 26.09 17.17
CA PHE A 235 -1.50 24.80 17.57
C PHE A 235 -0.37 23.91 18.03
N TYR A 236 -0.54 23.20 19.15
CA TYR A 236 0.52 22.37 19.72
C TYR A 236 -0.03 21.15 20.46
N LYS A 237 0.72 20.05 20.46
CA LYS A 237 0.45 18.88 21.29
C LYS A 237 0.91 19.16 22.73
N THR A 238 0.04 18.90 23.70
CA THR A 238 0.37 18.93 25.13
C THR A 238 0.43 17.52 25.72
N GLU A 239 1.40 17.29 26.60
CA GLU A 239 1.58 16.07 27.40
C GLU A 239 1.17 16.28 28.88
N ASP A 240 0.28 17.25 29.13
CA ASP A 240 -0.35 17.51 30.43
C ASP A 240 -1.33 16.39 30.85
N THR A 241 -1.99 16.55 32.01
CA THR A 241 -3.04 15.66 32.53
C THR A 241 -4.13 15.35 31.50
N GLU A 242 -4.59 16.36 30.76
CA GLU A 242 -5.33 16.20 29.52
C GLU A 242 -4.36 16.34 28.34
N LYS A 243 -4.08 15.22 27.67
CA LYS A 243 -3.22 15.17 26.47
C LYS A 243 -4.01 15.49 25.21
N GLY A 244 -3.41 16.21 24.27
CA GLY A 244 -4.09 16.55 23.02
C GLY A 244 -3.59 17.81 22.34
N ILE A 245 -4.33 18.27 21.33
CA ILE A 245 -4.04 19.54 20.63
C ILE A 245 -4.68 20.72 21.38
N ARG A 246 -3.85 21.66 21.84
CA ARG A 246 -4.26 22.98 22.38
C ARG A 246 -3.79 24.10 21.45
N LYS A 247 -4.18 25.34 21.77
CA LYS A 247 -3.84 26.54 20.99
C LYS A 247 -3.31 27.67 21.86
N ALA A 248 -2.44 28.50 21.31
CA ALA A 248 -2.03 29.79 21.88
C ALA A 248 -2.02 30.88 20.79
N VAL A 249 -2.12 32.15 21.18
CA VAL A 249 -2.15 33.30 20.25
C VAL A 249 -1.15 34.40 20.65
N ALA A 250 -0.61 35.10 19.64
CA ALA A 250 0.29 36.24 19.82
C ALA A 250 0.15 37.28 18.69
N ASP A 251 0.42 38.56 18.98
CA ASP A 251 0.38 39.63 17.97
C ASP A 251 1.62 39.63 17.06
N LYS A 252 2.77 39.20 17.59
CA LYS A 252 4.01 38.91 16.84
C LYS A 252 4.58 37.55 17.26
N LEU A 253 5.35 36.92 16.37
CA LEU A 253 5.96 35.59 16.60
C LEU A 253 6.81 35.52 17.88
N THR A 254 7.50 36.60 18.23
CA THR A 254 8.41 36.66 19.39
C THR A 254 7.83 37.45 20.58
N ASP A 255 6.53 37.77 20.57
CA ASP A 255 5.83 38.31 21.73
C ASP A 255 5.45 37.16 22.70
N GLU A 256 4.87 37.49 23.85
CA GLU A 256 4.32 36.48 24.78
C GLU A 256 3.08 35.79 24.19
N TRP A 257 3.14 34.47 24.08
CA TRP A 257 2.06 33.62 23.58
C TRP A 257 1.05 33.31 24.67
N LYS A 258 -0.21 33.68 24.45
CA LYS A 258 -1.32 33.49 25.39
C LYS A 258 -2.10 32.22 25.06
N SER A 259 -2.14 31.26 25.98
CA SER A 259 -2.91 30.03 25.79
C SER A 259 -4.42 30.32 25.66
N VAL A 260 -5.07 29.65 24.71
CA VAL A 260 -6.53 29.63 24.55
C VAL A 260 -7.05 28.36 25.22
N GLY A 261 -8.14 28.50 25.99
CA GLY A 261 -8.70 27.39 26.76
C GLY A 261 -9.34 26.30 25.88
N GLY A 262 -9.44 25.08 26.44
CA GLY A 262 -10.06 23.94 25.78
C GLY A 262 -9.10 23.08 24.94
N MET A 263 -9.66 22.05 24.31
CA MET A 263 -8.99 21.18 23.35
C MET A 263 -9.52 21.48 21.94
N MET A 264 -8.63 21.48 20.95
CA MET A 264 -8.99 21.74 19.55
C MET A 264 -9.46 20.45 18.84
N GLN A 265 -8.95 19.29 19.27
CA GLN A 265 -9.32 17.99 18.70
C GLN A 265 -10.77 17.60 19.00
N GLN A 266 -11.36 16.81 18.12
CA GLN A 266 -12.73 16.31 18.20
C GLN A 266 -12.80 14.78 18.42
N THR A 267 -11.75 14.21 19.04
CA THR A 267 -11.60 12.79 19.34
C THR A 267 -11.00 12.58 20.73
N THR A 268 -11.29 11.45 21.36
CA THR A 268 -10.65 11.01 22.62
C THR A 268 -9.41 10.14 22.39
N SER A 269 -9.10 9.77 21.14
CA SER A 269 -7.86 9.06 20.81
C SER A 269 -6.62 9.92 21.12
N PRO A 270 -5.46 9.30 21.42
CA PRO A 270 -4.18 10.00 21.42
C PRO A 270 -3.89 10.58 20.03
N VAL A 271 -3.45 11.85 19.99
CA VAL A 271 -3.17 12.59 18.75
C VAL A 271 -1.85 13.34 18.82
N GLU A 272 -1.25 13.61 17.67
CA GLU A 272 -0.03 14.41 17.51
C GLU A 272 0.07 15.06 16.14
N GLY A 273 1.12 15.84 15.90
CA GLY A 273 1.39 16.44 14.58
C GLY A 273 0.26 17.28 14.02
N ALA A 274 -0.10 18.37 14.72
CA ALA A 274 -1.10 19.31 14.25
C ALA A 274 -0.64 19.98 12.94
N GLY A 275 -1.55 20.11 11.98
CA GLY A 275 -1.34 20.89 10.75
C GLY A 275 -2.59 21.66 10.36
N VAL A 276 -2.43 22.95 10.12
CA VAL A 276 -3.52 23.89 9.82
C VAL A 276 -3.31 24.53 8.46
N PHE A 277 -4.30 24.39 7.58
CA PHE A 277 -4.26 24.99 6.25
C PHE A 277 -5.60 25.62 5.86
N LYS A 278 -5.55 26.65 5.02
CA LYS A 278 -6.74 27.33 4.50
C LYS A 278 -7.19 26.70 3.18
N LEU A 279 -8.50 26.51 3.02
CA LEU A 279 -9.06 26.00 1.77
C LEU A 279 -9.06 27.08 0.67
N ASN A 280 -8.58 26.69 -0.51
CA ASN A 280 -8.56 27.49 -1.73
C ASN A 280 -9.98 27.98 -2.08
N ASN A 281 -10.15 29.29 -2.26
CA ASN A 281 -11.43 29.94 -2.56
C ASN A 281 -12.52 29.81 -1.47
N SER A 282 -12.15 29.45 -0.23
CA SER A 282 -13.06 29.50 0.93
C SER A 282 -12.52 30.40 2.05
N ASN A 283 -13.39 30.73 3.02
CA ASN A 283 -12.99 31.28 4.31
C ASN A 283 -12.59 30.19 5.31
N ASP A 284 -12.91 28.94 5.01
CA ASP A 284 -12.67 27.78 5.85
C ASP A 284 -11.19 27.45 6.02
N TRP A 285 -10.85 27.06 7.24
CA TRP A 285 -9.60 26.42 7.64
C TRP A 285 -9.85 24.96 8.00
N VAL A 286 -8.83 24.14 7.77
CA VAL A 286 -8.78 22.74 8.18
C VAL A 286 -7.69 22.60 9.24
N LEU A 287 -8.00 21.94 10.36
CA LEU A 287 -7.04 21.41 11.32
C LEU A 287 -7.06 19.88 11.18
N MET A 288 -5.90 19.31 10.90
CA MET A 288 -5.67 17.86 10.84
C MET A 288 -4.63 17.42 11.87
N TYR A 289 -4.70 16.16 12.30
CA TYR A 289 -3.73 15.57 13.25
C TYR A 289 -3.69 14.03 13.13
N ASP A 290 -2.54 13.46 13.49
CA ASP A 290 -2.23 12.03 13.44
C ASP A 290 -2.77 11.32 14.70
N MET A 291 -3.74 10.42 14.55
CA MET A 291 -4.18 9.50 15.62
C MET A 291 -3.22 8.31 15.68
N TYR A 292 -1.99 8.59 16.10
CA TYR A 292 -0.79 7.75 15.91
C TYR A 292 -0.86 6.32 16.45
N THR A 293 -1.76 6.02 17.41
CA THR A 293 -1.99 4.66 17.91
C THR A 293 -2.91 3.82 17.02
N SER A 294 -3.56 4.43 16.04
CA SER A 294 -4.57 3.80 15.17
C SER A 294 -4.23 3.82 13.67
N GLY A 295 -3.15 4.52 13.27
CA GLY A 295 -2.76 4.67 11.87
C GLY A 295 -3.74 5.49 11.03
N LYS A 296 -4.52 6.36 11.67
CA LYS A 296 -5.53 7.21 11.04
C LYS A 296 -5.21 8.68 11.26
N TYR A 297 -5.67 9.52 10.34
CA TYR A 297 -5.81 10.95 10.58
C TYR A 297 -7.25 11.29 10.98
N GLN A 298 -7.41 12.40 11.69
CA GLN A 298 -8.69 13.10 11.74
C GLN A 298 -8.54 14.49 11.12
N PHE A 299 -9.52 14.87 10.32
CA PHE A 299 -9.66 16.16 9.68
C PHE A 299 -10.85 16.90 10.29
N THR A 300 -10.63 18.16 10.62
CA THR A 300 -11.65 19.04 11.18
C THR A 300 -11.64 20.38 10.48
N LYS A 301 -12.77 21.10 10.54
CA LYS A 301 -13.02 22.32 9.76
C LYS A 301 -13.57 23.44 10.64
N SER A 302 -13.09 24.66 10.44
CA SER A 302 -13.48 25.87 11.18
C SER A 302 -13.46 27.11 10.27
N THR A 303 -14.24 28.14 10.61
CA THR A 303 -14.17 29.48 9.97
C THR A 303 -13.49 30.54 10.83
N ASP A 304 -13.17 30.23 12.09
CA ASP A 304 -12.66 31.17 13.11
C ASP A 304 -11.38 30.69 13.83
N LEU A 305 -10.92 29.45 13.55
CA LEU A 305 -9.86 28.74 14.27
C LEU A 305 -10.13 28.49 15.76
N GLU A 306 -11.39 28.60 16.20
CA GLU A 306 -11.87 28.25 17.55
C GLU A 306 -12.75 26.99 17.50
N HIS A 307 -13.79 27.01 16.65
CA HIS A 307 -14.83 25.98 16.63
C HIS A 307 -14.62 25.02 15.47
N PHE A 308 -14.09 23.84 15.77
CA PHE A 308 -13.78 22.79 14.79
C PHE A 308 -14.88 21.73 14.72
N LYS A 309 -15.20 21.29 13.49
CA LYS A 309 -16.17 20.20 13.21
C LYS A 309 -15.50 19.09 12.40
N VAL A 310 -15.75 17.83 12.76
CA VAL A 310 -15.21 16.66 12.04
C VAL A 310 -15.70 16.62 10.59
N ILE A 311 -14.78 16.32 9.67
CA ILE A 311 -15.03 16.17 8.22
C ILE A 311 -14.44 14.86 7.67
N ASP A 312 -14.16 13.88 8.54
CA ASP A 312 -13.54 12.59 8.18
C ASP A 312 -14.32 11.84 7.08
N GLN A 313 -15.65 11.95 7.07
CA GLN A 313 -16.51 11.35 6.03
C GLN A 313 -16.32 11.94 4.63
N ASP A 314 -15.80 13.17 4.53
CA ASP A 314 -15.60 13.90 3.28
C ASP A 314 -14.16 13.70 2.73
N VAL A 315 -13.26 13.14 3.54
CA VAL A 315 -11.82 13.00 3.24
C VAL A 315 -11.51 11.59 2.74
N THR A 316 -10.75 11.47 1.65
CA THR A 316 -10.30 10.18 1.13
C THR A 316 -8.81 10.18 0.80
N MET A 317 -8.13 9.07 1.08
CA MET A 317 -6.71 8.84 0.80
C MET A 317 -6.51 7.41 0.27
N ASP A 318 -5.43 7.17 -0.46
CA ASP A 318 -4.96 5.83 -0.84
C ASP A 318 -3.59 5.47 -0.23
N PHE A 319 -3.24 6.15 0.86
CA PHE A 319 -2.03 6.02 1.67
C PHE A 319 -2.39 6.25 3.15
N HIS A 320 -1.49 5.88 4.06
CA HIS A 320 -1.63 6.11 5.50
C HIS A 320 -0.54 7.09 5.98
N PRO A 321 -0.82 8.41 6.03
CA PRO A 321 0.17 9.39 6.44
C PRO A 321 0.38 9.39 7.95
N ARG A 322 1.53 9.92 8.34
CA ARG A 322 1.93 10.36 9.68
C ARG A 322 2.51 11.76 9.63
N HIS A 323 2.34 12.50 10.73
CA HIS A 323 2.68 13.92 10.98
C HIS A 323 3.27 14.65 9.76
N GLY A 324 2.47 15.50 9.10
CA GLY A 324 2.86 16.17 7.86
C GLY A 324 2.08 17.46 7.58
N THR A 325 2.31 18.08 6.41
CA THR A 325 1.83 19.45 6.08
C THR A 325 1.15 19.52 4.72
N VAL A 326 0.06 20.29 4.61
CA VAL A 326 -0.67 20.55 3.37
C VAL A 326 -0.42 21.96 2.85
N LEU A 327 0.26 22.07 1.70
CA LEU A 327 0.58 23.31 1.01
C LEU A 327 -0.36 23.56 -0.18
N PRO A 328 -1.11 24.68 -0.24
CA PRO A 328 -1.80 25.11 -1.46
C PRO A 328 -0.82 25.37 -2.61
N ILE A 329 -1.08 24.79 -3.79
CA ILE A 329 -0.21 24.85 -4.98
C ILE A 329 -0.92 25.31 -6.26
N THR A 330 -0.14 25.82 -7.21
CA THR A 330 -0.60 26.33 -8.52
C THR A 330 -0.74 25.22 -9.57
N ALA A 331 -1.43 25.51 -10.68
CA ALA A 331 -1.59 24.56 -11.78
C ALA A 331 -0.26 24.16 -12.43
N ASP A 332 0.71 25.07 -12.49
CA ASP A 332 2.05 24.80 -13.04
C ASP A 332 2.91 23.96 -12.08
N GLU A 333 2.75 24.14 -10.76
CA GLU A 333 3.35 23.29 -9.73
C GLU A 333 2.80 21.86 -9.80
N VAL A 334 1.48 21.71 -9.92
CA VAL A 334 0.83 20.43 -10.20
C VAL A 334 1.41 19.79 -11.46
N ALA A 335 1.49 20.54 -12.57
CA ALA A 335 1.99 20.01 -13.83
C ALA A 335 3.43 19.50 -13.74
N ARG A 336 4.32 20.20 -13.02
CA ARG A 336 5.71 19.73 -12.77
C ARG A 336 5.74 18.43 -11.96
N LEU A 337 4.99 18.37 -10.87
CA LEU A 337 4.89 17.18 -10.02
C LEU A 337 4.33 15.98 -10.79
N THR A 338 3.24 16.16 -11.55
CA THR A 338 2.68 15.09 -12.37
C THR A 338 3.59 14.66 -13.50
N ASN A 339 4.29 15.61 -14.13
CA ASN A 339 5.22 15.28 -15.21
C ASN A 339 6.34 14.35 -14.72
N LYS A 340 6.85 14.61 -13.50
CA LYS A 340 7.91 13.80 -12.88
C LYS A 340 7.40 12.43 -12.40
N TRP A 341 6.32 12.39 -11.64
CA TRP A 341 5.95 11.23 -10.80
C TRP A 341 4.76 10.40 -11.30
N VAL A 342 4.19 10.73 -12.47
CA VAL A 342 3.02 10.03 -13.04
C VAL A 342 3.34 9.49 -14.42
N SER A 343 3.10 8.19 -14.63
CA SER A 343 3.19 7.52 -15.92
C SER A 343 1.80 7.13 -16.43
N VAL A 344 1.64 6.93 -17.74
CA VAL A 344 0.37 6.44 -18.29
C VAL A 344 0.04 5.04 -17.75
N SER A 345 1.06 4.20 -17.52
CA SER A 345 0.91 2.93 -16.78
C SER A 345 0.23 3.12 -15.44
N SER A 346 0.75 4.02 -14.59
CA SER A 346 0.18 4.27 -13.26
C SER A 346 -1.28 4.76 -13.28
N VAL A 347 -1.71 5.41 -14.36
CA VAL A 347 -3.12 5.80 -14.56
C VAL A 347 -3.99 4.57 -14.85
N PHE A 348 -3.57 3.67 -15.73
CA PHE A 348 -4.34 2.46 -16.05
C PHE A 348 -4.29 1.39 -14.93
N GLU A 349 -3.15 1.20 -14.28
CA GLU A 349 -2.97 0.32 -13.11
C GLU A 349 -3.77 0.79 -11.88
N SER A 350 -4.19 2.05 -11.85
CA SER A 350 -5.06 2.57 -10.78
C SER A 350 -6.51 2.09 -10.88
N ALA A 351 -6.91 1.48 -12.00
CA ALA A 351 -8.30 1.12 -12.29
C ALA A 351 -8.97 0.36 -11.14
N LYS A 352 -10.21 0.74 -10.85
CA LYS A 352 -11.11 0.03 -9.93
C LYS A 352 -12.45 -0.23 -10.64
N ALA A 353 -13.00 -1.42 -10.48
CA ALA A 353 -14.38 -1.74 -10.85
C ALA A 353 -14.79 -3.03 -10.13
N LYS A 354 -16.10 -3.25 -9.96
CA LYS A 354 -16.60 -4.56 -9.51
C LYS A 354 -16.24 -5.61 -10.56
N GLY A 355 -15.63 -6.71 -10.10
CA GLY A 355 -15.18 -7.82 -10.94
C GLY A 355 -13.92 -7.58 -11.76
N LEU A 356 -13.15 -6.51 -11.49
CA LEU A 356 -11.85 -6.28 -12.13
C LEU A 356 -10.75 -7.02 -11.36
N LYS A 357 -10.00 -7.90 -12.05
CA LYS A 357 -8.81 -8.59 -11.52
C LYS A 357 -7.62 -7.62 -11.46
N LYS A 358 -7.67 -6.70 -10.50
CA LYS A 358 -6.82 -5.49 -10.45
C LYS A 358 -5.31 -5.78 -10.50
N ILE A 359 -4.83 -6.83 -9.82
CA ILE A 359 -3.41 -7.18 -9.82
C ILE A 359 -2.92 -7.71 -11.17
N ASN A 360 -3.84 -8.08 -12.07
CA ASN A 360 -3.56 -8.65 -13.39
C ASN A 360 -3.69 -7.65 -14.56
N ILE A 361 -3.91 -6.35 -14.28
CA ILE A 361 -3.97 -5.32 -15.32
C ILE A 361 -2.64 -5.28 -16.10
N VAL A 362 -2.72 -5.37 -17.42
CA VAL A 362 -1.57 -5.27 -18.33
C VAL A 362 -1.58 -3.92 -19.01
N VAL A 363 -0.46 -3.20 -18.96
CA VAL A 363 -0.29 -1.93 -19.69
C VAL A 363 0.96 -2.02 -20.57
N ASP A 364 0.75 -2.16 -21.87
CA ASP A 364 1.81 -2.09 -22.87
C ASP A 364 1.91 -0.65 -23.39
N THR A 365 2.92 0.08 -22.91
CA THR A 365 3.21 1.47 -23.32
C THR A 365 3.87 1.58 -24.69
N VAL A 366 4.40 0.48 -25.24
CA VAL A 366 5.04 0.44 -26.56
C VAL A 366 3.99 0.21 -27.64
N ALA A 367 3.15 -0.83 -27.49
CA ALA A 367 2.04 -1.11 -28.39
C ALA A 367 0.81 -0.21 -28.15
N LYS A 368 0.81 0.56 -27.04
CA LYS A 368 -0.31 1.39 -26.57
C LYS A 368 -1.59 0.60 -26.37
N LYS A 369 -1.47 -0.54 -25.70
CA LYS A 369 -2.56 -1.45 -25.37
C LYS A 369 -2.72 -1.58 -23.86
N VAL A 370 -3.95 -1.79 -23.40
CA VAL A 370 -4.26 -2.08 -22.00
C VAL A 370 -5.26 -3.23 -21.97
N CYS A 371 -4.96 -4.27 -21.20
CA CYS A 371 -5.91 -5.34 -20.90
C CYS A 371 -6.39 -5.22 -19.46
N LEU A 372 -7.71 -5.16 -19.30
CA LEU A 372 -8.42 -5.15 -18.03
C LEU A 372 -9.08 -6.52 -17.83
N PRO A 373 -8.39 -7.52 -17.24
CA PRO A 373 -8.99 -8.82 -16.99
C PRO A 373 -10.11 -8.70 -15.96
N VAL A 374 -11.26 -9.29 -16.27
CA VAL A 374 -12.47 -9.25 -15.44
C VAL A 374 -13.02 -10.65 -15.17
N GLU A 375 -13.83 -10.75 -14.12
CA GLU A 375 -14.58 -11.94 -13.74
C GLU A 375 -15.57 -12.40 -14.83
N PRO A 376 -15.88 -13.71 -14.91
CA PRO A 376 -16.83 -14.27 -15.88
C PRO A 376 -18.20 -13.57 -15.86
N ALA A 377 -18.69 -13.22 -14.67
CA ALA A 377 -19.98 -12.57 -14.45
C ALA A 377 -20.03 -11.08 -14.86
N THR A 378 -18.91 -10.44 -15.20
CA THR A 378 -18.86 -9.00 -15.49
C THR A 378 -19.64 -8.64 -16.76
N ASN A 379 -20.50 -7.62 -16.68
CA ASN A 379 -21.21 -7.07 -17.82
C ASN A 379 -20.34 -6.07 -18.59
N LEU A 380 -19.79 -6.50 -19.73
CA LEU A 380 -18.89 -5.70 -20.56
C LEU A 380 -19.57 -4.53 -21.27
N SER A 381 -20.90 -4.52 -21.45
CA SER A 381 -21.59 -3.44 -22.19
C SER A 381 -21.76 -2.15 -21.39
N LEU A 382 -21.65 -2.23 -20.05
CA LEU A 382 -21.76 -1.13 -19.11
C LEU A 382 -20.54 -1.03 -18.19
N PHE A 383 -19.41 -1.63 -18.57
CA PHE A 383 -18.24 -1.70 -17.72
C PHE A 383 -17.58 -0.31 -17.58
N LYS A 384 -17.38 0.12 -16.33
CA LYS A 384 -16.78 1.40 -15.97
C LYS A 384 -15.46 1.15 -15.22
N PRO A 385 -14.31 1.14 -15.89
CA PRO A 385 -13.02 1.16 -15.20
C PRO A 385 -12.82 2.56 -14.60
N GLU A 386 -12.90 2.66 -13.28
CA GLU A 386 -12.65 3.90 -12.54
C GLU A 386 -11.15 4.13 -12.45
N LEU A 387 -10.64 4.89 -13.42
CA LEU A 387 -9.26 5.34 -13.47
C LEU A 387 -9.09 6.55 -12.56
N ASN A 388 -8.05 6.58 -11.72
CA ASN A 388 -7.76 7.73 -10.86
C ASN A 388 -7.56 8.99 -11.70
N SER A 389 -8.52 9.92 -11.64
CA SER A 389 -8.30 11.32 -11.95
C SER A 389 -7.83 12.04 -10.69
N PHE A 390 -6.78 12.84 -10.83
CA PHE A 390 -6.20 13.66 -9.76
C PHE A 390 -5.58 14.91 -10.42
N PRO A 391 -5.21 15.96 -9.65
CA PRO A 391 -4.78 17.22 -10.23
C PRO A 391 -3.71 17.04 -11.31
N GLY A 392 -3.95 17.62 -12.50
CA GLY A 392 -3.05 17.50 -13.65
C GLY A 392 -3.25 16.26 -14.54
N VAL A 393 -4.11 15.32 -14.16
CA VAL A 393 -4.43 14.12 -14.97
C VAL A 393 -5.89 14.13 -15.42
N SER A 394 -6.12 13.83 -16.69
CA SER A 394 -7.46 13.65 -17.27
C SER A 394 -7.47 12.49 -18.25
N VAL A 395 -8.58 11.74 -18.25
CA VAL A 395 -8.77 10.57 -19.11
C VAL A 395 -10.13 10.67 -19.81
N LYS A 396 -10.19 10.26 -21.08
CA LYS A 396 -11.43 10.16 -21.86
C LYS A 396 -11.50 8.81 -22.60
N PRO A 397 -12.61 8.06 -22.56
CA PRO A 397 -13.82 8.35 -21.78
C PRO A 397 -13.57 8.27 -20.27
N SER A 398 -14.40 8.97 -19.48
CA SER A 398 -14.34 9.02 -18.02
C SER A 398 -15.52 8.29 -17.34
N GLY A 399 -16.36 7.63 -18.13
CA GLY A 399 -17.55 6.90 -17.69
C GLY A 399 -17.53 5.45 -18.17
N ALA A 400 -18.68 4.78 -18.09
CA ALA A 400 -18.86 3.45 -18.64
C ALA A 400 -18.57 3.41 -20.15
N ALA A 401 -18.02 2.30 -20.61
CA ALA A 401 -17.82 2.02 -22.03
C ALA A 401 -18.27 0.60 -22.38
N ASP A 402 -18.67 0.42 -23.64
CA ASP A 402 -19.14 -0.86 -24.15
C ASP A 402 -17.96 -1.67 -24.71
N PHE A 403 -17.38 -2.52 -23.88
CA PHE A 403 -16.31 -3.45 -24.26
C PHE A 403 -16.87 -4.75 -24.88
N SER A 404 -18.19 -4.96 -24.91
CA SER A 404 -18.79 -6.15 -25.54
C SER A 404 -18.61 -6.17 -27.06
N LYS A 405 -18.28 -5.02 -27.66
CA LYS A 405 -17.98 -4.83 -29.07
C LYS A 405 -16.48 -4.80 -29.37
N GLY A 406 -15.63 -5.17 -28.40
CA GLY A 406 -14.18 -5.13 -28.51
C GLY A 406 -13.55 -3.90 -27.85
N ALA A 407 -12.32 -3.58 -28.25
CA ALA A 407 -11.50 -2.60 -27.55
C ALA A 407 -11.93 -1.13 -27.78
N VAL A 408 -11.84 -0.33 -26.72
CA VAL A 408 -12.24 1.08 -26.65
C VAL A 408 -11.01 1.98 -26.59
N LYS A 409 -11.01 3.11 -27.29
CA LYS A 409 -9.91 4.08 -27.26
C LYS A 409 -9.99 4.96 -26.01
N TYR A 410 -8.94 4.96 -25.19
CA TYR A 410 -8.78 5.87 -24.05
C TYR A 410 -7.65 6.86 -24.31
N THR A 411 -7.92 8.15 -24.22
CA THR A 411 -6.92 9.22 -24.29
C THR A 411 -6.59 9.72 -22.89
N VAL A 412 -5.32 9.61 -22.52
CA VAL A 412 -4.74 10.08 -21.25
C VAL A 412 -3.95 11.37 -21.50
N LYS A 413 -4.20 12.39 -20.68
CA LYS A 413 -3.44 13.64 -20.65
C LYS A 413 -2.93 13.89 -19.25
N ILE A 414 -1.60 13.97 -19.11
CA ILE A 414 -0.87 14.29 -17.87
C ILE A 414 -0.23 15.68 -18.04
N GLY A 415 -0.22 16.50 -16.98
CA GLY A 415 0.40 17.81 -16.96
C GLY A 415 1.85 17.78 -17.42
N GLY A 416 2.24 18.71 -18.29
CA GLY A 416 3.56 18.77 -18.91
C GLY A 416 3.84 17.75 -20.02
N LYS A 417 2.97 16.74 -20.24
CA LYS A 417 3.14 15.69 -21.25
C LYS A 417 2.23 15.88 -22.46
N LYS A 418 2.64 15.31 -23.60
CA LYS A 418 1.74 15.14 -24.75
C LYS A 418 0.61 14.17 -24.36
N SER A 419 -0.57 14.37 -24.93
CA SER A 419 -1.67 13.42 -24.75
C SER A 419 -1.40 12.14 -25.55
N GLU A 420 -1.72 10.99 -24.97
CA GLU A 420 -1.55 9.68 -25.61
C GLU A 420 -2.87 8.92 -25.65
N THR A 421 -3.11 8.21 -26.74
CA THR A 421 -4.29 7.35 -26.91
C THR A 421 -3.87 5.88 -26.90
N TYR A 422 -4.55 5.10 -26.08
CA TYR A 422 -4.37 3.66 -25.88
C TYR A 422 -5.63 2.92 -26.32
N THR A 423 -5.44 1.70 -26.82
CA THR A 423 -6.53 0.76 -27.10
C THR A 423 -6.72 -0.12 -25.87
N VAL A 424 -7.86 0.01 -25.20
CA VAL A 424 -8.18 -0.67 -23.93
C VAL A 424 -9.20 -1.76 -24.19
N GLU A 425 -8.95 -2.96 -23.73
CA GLU A 425 -9.90 -4.08 -23.76
C GLU A 425 -10.24 -4.53 -22.33
N ALA A 426 -11.46 -5.05 -22.15
CA ALA A 426 -11.86 -5.74 -20.93
C ALA A 426 -12.17 -7.19 -21.29
N VAL A 427 -11.43 -8.14 -20.70
CA VAL A 427 -11.40 -9.54 -21.14
C VAL A 427 -11.81 -10.46 -20.01
N LYS A 428 -12.74 -11.39 -20.28
CA LYS A 428 -13.13 -12.42 -19.32
C LYS A 428 -12.07 -13.51 -19.28
N ASN A 429 -11.16 -13.39 -18.30
CA ASN A 429 -10.11 -14.36 -18.05
C ASN A 429 -10.50 -15.19 -16.82
N HIS A 430 -10.66 -16.50 -16.97
CA HIS A 430 -11.00 -17.34 -15.82
C HIS A 430 -9.76 -17.66 -14.99
N ASN A 431 -8.54 -17.61 -15.56
CA ASN A 431 -7.27 -17.67 -14.81
C ASN A 431 -6.69 -16.27 -14.51
N PRO A 432 -6.14 -16.00 -13.30
CA PRO A 432 -6.19 -16.89 -12.12
C PRO A 432 -7.62 -17.06 -11.60
N VAL A 433 -7.97 -18.25 -11.11
CA VAL A 433 -9.33 -18.56 -10.64
C VAL A 433 -9.66 -17.88 -9.30
N LEU A 434 -8.63 -17.61 -8.48
CA LEU A 434 -8.77 -16.88 -7.23
C LEU A 434 -8.25 -15.44 -7.37
N ASN A 435 -9.01 -14.48 -6.83
CA ASN A 435 -8.62 -13.07 -6.81
C ASN A 435 -7.68 -12.78 -5.62
N GLY A 436 -6.37 -12.66 -5.87
CA GLY A 436 -5.38 -12.29 -4.86
C GLY A 436 -4.09 -13.08 -5.02
N TYR A 437 -3.23 -13.02 -4.00
CA TYR A 437 -2.03 -13.83 -3.93
C TYR A 437 -2.33 -15.12 -3.15
N TYR A 438 -2.31 -16.24 -3.86
CA TYR A 438 -2.60 -17.57 -3.34
C TYR A 438 -1.74 -18.57 -4.10
N ALA A 439 -1.32 -19.61 -3.38
CA ALA A 439 -0.43 -20.62 -3.92
C ALA A 439 -0.76 -22.00 -3.38
N ASP A 440 0.05 -22.98 -3.77
CA ASP A 440 0.05 -24.34 -3.26
C ASP A 440 -1.37 -24.91 -3.09
N PRO A 441 -2.17 -25.00 -4.18
CA PRO A 441 -3.61 -25.19 -4.10
C PRO A 441 -4.01 -26.66 -4.09
N GLU A 442 -4.73 -27.08 -3.06
CA GLU A 442 -5.51 -28.33 -3.06
C GLU A 442 -6.92 -28.11 -3.63
N ILE A 443 -7.50 -29.14 -4.27
CA ILE A 443 -8.85 -29.16 -4.86
C ILE A 443 -9.68 -30.38 -4.39
N LEU A 444 -10.81 -30.12 -3.74
CA LEU A 444 -11.77 -31.15 -3.33
C LEU A 444 -13.10 -31.00 -4.06
N TYR A 445 -13.70 -32.10 -4.50
CA TYR A 445 -15.16 -32.16 -4.70
C TYR A 445 -15.82 -32.82 -3.48
N SER A 446 -16.67 -32.08 -2.77
CA SER A 446 -17.41 -32.62 -1.62
C SER A 446 -18.68 -33.34 -2.06
N LYS A 447 -18.78 -34.64 -1.74
CA LYS A 447 -19.99 -35.43 -1.94
C LYS A 447 -21.08 -35.08 -0.92
N LYS A 448 -20.74 -34.38 0.17
CA LYS A 448 -21.71 -33.85 1.14
C LYS A 448 -22.46 -32.63 0.62
N THR A 449 -21.76 -31.67 0.02
CA THR A 449 -22.35 -30.38 -0.38
C THR A 449 -22.66 -30.28 -1.87
N GLY A 450 -22.06 -31.14 -2.70
CA GLY A 450 -22.19 -31.10 -4.16
C GLY A 450 -21.34 -30.00 -4.82
N LYS A 451 -20.34 -29.47 -4.12
CA LYS A 451 -19.50 -28.34 -4.54
C LYS A 451 -18.02 -28.69 -4.62
N TYR A 452 -17.30 -27.89 -5.38
CA TYR A 452 -15.84 -27.88 -5.42
C TYR A 452 -15.27 -26.89 -4.39
N TYR A 453 -14.09 -27.18 -3.84
CA TYR A 453 -13.41 -26.35 -2.85
C TYR A 453 -11.90 -26.28 -3.13
N ILE A 454 -11.33 -25.08 -3.15
CA ILE A 454 -9.87 -24.87 -3.19
C ILE A 454 -9.37 -24.45 -1.81
N TYR A 455 -8.24 -25.03 -1.40
CA TYR A 455 -7.52 -24.70 -0.17
C TYR A 455 -6.08 -24.33 -0.53
N PRO A 456 -5.71 -23.04 -0.53
CA PRO A 456 -4.37 -22.60 -0.88
C PRO A 456 -3.56 -22.13 0.35
N THR A 457 -2.23 -22.08 0.18
CA THR A 457 -1.38 -21.15 0.95
C THR A 457 -1.88 -19.72 0.76
N SER A 458 -2.04 -18.98 1.86
CA SER A 458 -2.25 -17.53 1.81
C SER A 458 -0.92 -16.84 1.48
N ASP A 459 -0.75 -16.42 0.23
CA ASP A 459 0.51 -15.89 -0.29
C ASP A 459 0.54 -14.34 -0.29
N GLY A 460 1.59 -13.72 -0.82
CA GLY A 460 1.76 -12.25 -0.82
C GLY A 460 2.45 -11.72 0.44
N PHE A 461 3.02 -12.60 1.27
CA PHE A 461 3.77 -12.28 2.48
C PHE A 461 5.25 -12.61 2.31
N THR A 462 6.13 -11.64 2.53
CA THR A 462 7.59 -11.80 2.37
C THR A 462 8.11 -13.05 3.08
N GLY A 463 8.82 -13.91 2.33
CA GLY A 463 9.37 -15.17 2.86
C GLY A 463 8.30 -16.18 3.30
N TRP A 464 7.16 -16.20 2.61
CA TRP A 464 6.02 -17.08 2.89
C TRP A 464 5.56 -17.00 4.36
N SER A 465 5.53 -15.79 4.93
CA SER A 465 5.25 -15.55 6.35
C SER A 465 3.75 -15.56 6.71
N GLY A 466 2.89 -16.05 5.81
CA GLY A 466 1.46 -16.26 6.05
C GLY A 466 1.19 -17.15 7.28
N THR A 467 0.11 -16.86 8.00
CA THR A 467 -0.23 -17.51 9.28
C THR A 467 -1.64 -18.10 9.32
N TYR A 468 -2.33 -18.16 8.19
CA TYR A 468 -3.70 -18.66 8.12
C TYR A 468 -3.99 -19.31 6.78
N PHE A 469 -4.97 -20.20 6.78
CA PHE A 469 -5.52 -20.82 5.59
C PHE A 469 -6.91 -20.27 5.27
N LYS A 470 -7.25 -20.29 3.98
CA LYS A 470 -8.58 -19.97 3.48
C LYS A 470 -9.20 -21.15 2.76
N CYS A 471 -10.51 -21.09 2.57
CA CYS A 471 -11.25 -21.98 1.69
C CYS A 471 -11.99 -21.13 0.64
N PHE A 472 -12.09 -21.66 -0.58
CA PHE A 472 -12.89 -21.07 -1.66
C PHE A 472 -13.82 -22.12 -2.21
N SER A 473 -15.12 -21.83 -2.40
CA SER A 473 -16.08 -22.78 -2.95
C SER A 473 -16.56 -22.40 -4.35
N SER A 474 -16.93 -23.39 -5.17
CA SER A 474 -17.54 -23.18 -6.47
C SER A 474 -18.54 -24.28 -6.83
N ASP A 475 -19.60 -23.90 -7.52
CA ASP A 475 -20.57 -24.82 -8.12
C ASP A 475 -20.16 -25.28 -9.54
N ASN A 476 -19.18 -24.61 -10.18
CA ASN A 476 -18.88 -24.77 -11.61
C ASN A 476 -17.38 -24.63 -12.01
N LEU A 477 -16.47 -24.58 -11.03
CA LEU A 477 -15.01 -24.37 -11.15
C LEU A 477 -14.55 -23.02 -11.72
N VAL A 478 -15.46 -22.09 -11.98
CA VAL A 478 -15.17 -20.80 -12.63
C VAL A 478 -15.60 -19.62 -11.77
N ASP A 479 -16.78 -19.69 -11.17
CA ASP A 479 -17.29 -18.71 -10.21
C ASP A 479 -16.94 -19.17 -8.79
N TRP A 480 -15.96 -18.52 -8.15
CA TRP A 480 -15.44 -18.88 -6.83
C TRP A 480 -15.88 -17.89 -5.74
N THR A 481 -16.32 -18.43 -4.61
CA THR A 481 -16.69 -17.69 -3.39
C THR A 481 -15.58 -17.84 -2.35
N ASP A 482 -15.09 -16.73 -1.78
CA ASP A 482 -14.18 -16.74 -0.63
C ASP A 482 -14.98 -17.07 0.64
N GLU A 483 -14.81 -18.29 1.17
CA GLU A 483 -15.49 -18.76 2.39
C GLU A 483 -14.79 -18.23 3.66
N GLY A 484 -13.74 -17.43 3.51
CA GLY A 484 -12.99 -16.82 4.61
C GLY A 484 -11.88 -17.70 5.16
N LYS A 485 -11.39 -17.34 6.35
CA LYS A 485 -10.32 -18.05 7.04
C LYS A 485 -10.87 -19.29 7.74
N ILE A 486 -10.25 -20.45 7.50
CA ILE A 486 -10.66 -21.72 8.12
C ILE A 486 -9.78 -22.13 9.31
N ILE A 487 -8.51 -21.70 9.33
CA ILE A 487 -7.52 -21.96 10.40
C ILE A 487 -6.60 -20.73 10.52
N GLN A 488 -6.33 -20.27 11.76
CA GLN A 488 -5.34 -19.25 12.09
C GLN A 488 -4.30 -19.82 13.08
N LEU A 489 -3.03 -19.88 12.67
CA LEU A 489 -1.92 -20.32 13.53
C LEU A 489 -1.77 -19.42 14.75
N GLY A 490 -1.36 -20.00 15.88
CA GLY A 490 -1.27 -19.35 17.19
C GLY A 490 -2.60 -19.15 17.91
N LYS A 491 -3.74 -19.32 17.22
CA LYS A 491 -5.10 -19.28 17.78
C LYS A 491 -5.77 -20.65 17.75
N ASP A 492 -5.91 -21.21 16.56
CA ASP A 492 -6.61 -22.47 16.31
C ASP A 492 -5.63 -23.67 16.29
N VAL A 493 -4.34 -23.38 16.05
CA VAL A 493 -3.21 -24.32 16.15
C VAL A 493 -2.25 -23.78 17.21
N SER A 494 -2.08 -24.51 18.32
CA SER A 494 -1.36 -24.01 19.51
C SER A 494 0.16 -24.22 19.44
N TRP A 495 0.62 -25.20 18.64
CA TRP A 495 2.03 -25.61 18.57
C TRP A 495 2.84 -24.90 17.47
N ALA A 496 2.19 -24.11 16.60
CA ALA A 496 2.83 -23.29 15.58
C ALA A 496 2.15 -21.93 15.42
N ASN A 497 2.93 -20.89 15.13
CA ASN A 497 2.47 -19.50 15.00
C ASN A 497 2.98 -18.79 13.72
N ARG A 498 3.60 -19.53 12.80
CA ARG A 498 4.21 -19.01 11.56
C ARG A 498 4.10 -20.01 10.42
N ASN A 499 4.19 -19.52 9.19
CA ASN A 499 4.40 -20.33 7.98
C ASN A 499 3.31 -21.40 7.75
N ALA A 500 2.07 -20.95 7.53
CA ALA A 500 0.94 -21.78 7.13
C ALA A 500 1.00 -22.06 5.62
N TRP A 501 1.39 -23.28 5.23
CA TRP A 501 1.72 -23.67 3.85
C TRP A 501 0.98 -24.92 3.36
N ALA A 502 0.85 -25.03 2.04
CA ALA A 502 0.69 -26.25 1.25
C ALA A 502 -0.22 -27.34 1.86
N PRO A 503 -1.53 -27.06 2.04
CA PRO A 503 -2.44 -28.03 2.65
C PRO A 503 -2.95 -29.07 1.64
N CYS A 504 -3.43 -30.21 2.15
CA CYS A 504 -4.25 -31.18 1.41
C CYS A 504 -5.48 -31.62 2.22
N ILE A 505 -6.48 -32.24 1.59
CA ILE A 505 -7.73 -32.59 2.28
C ILE A 505 -8.39 -33.88 1.78
N GLU A 506 -8.83 -34.73 2.71
CA GLU A 506 -9.60 -35.94 2.39
C GLU A 506 -11.01 -35.90 2.99
N GLU A 507 -12.03 -36.20 2.17
CA GLU A 507 -13.43 -36.40 2.59
C GLU A 507 -13.74 -37.90 2.78
N LYS A 508 -13.90 -38.36 4.03
CA LYS A 508 -14.30 -39.75 4.34
C LYS A 508 -15.63 -39.83 5.06
N LYS A 509 -16.33 -40.96 4.91
CA LYS A 509 -17.46 -41.32 5.78
C LYS A 509 -16.96 -42.04 7.02
N VAL A 510 -17.13 -41.42 8.19
CA VAL A 510 -16.87 -42.01 9.51
C VAL A 510 -18.23 -42.16 10.22
N ASN A 511 -18.57 -43.38 10.63
CA ASN A 511 -19.87 -43.70 11.26
C ASN A 511 -21.08 -43.18 10.45
N GLY A 512 -21.02 -43.31 9.12
CA GLY A 512 -22.05 -42.86 8.18
C GLY A 512 -22.04 -41.35 7.86
N GLN A 513 -21.29 -40.54 8.60
CA GLN A 513 -21.23 -39.08 8.44
C GLN A 513 -19.95 -38.65 7.70
N TYR A 514 -20.06 -37.64 6.84
CA TYR A 514 -18.89 -37.06 6.17
C TYR A 514 -18.04 -36.23 7.14
N LYS A 515 -16.76 -36.57 7.22
CA LYS A 515 -15.68 -35.87 7.93
C LYS A 515 -14.63 -35.41 6.93
N TYR A 516 -13.99 -34.28 7.25
CA TYR A 516 -12.92 -33.67 6.48
C TYR A 516 -11.64 -33.71 7.30
N PHE A 517 -10.60 -34.31 6.74
CA PHE A 517 -9.26 -34.39 7.34
C PHE A 517 -8.36 -33.45 6.56
N TYR A 518 -8.05 -32.31 7.16
CA TYR A 518 -7.29 -31.22 6.55
C TYR A 518 -5.88 -31.23 7.12
N TYR A 519 -4.93 -31.62 6.28
CA TYR A 519 -3.51 -31.60 6.63
C TYR A 519 -2.93 -30.26 6.19
N PHE A 520 -1.94 -29.80 6.94
CA PHE A 520 -1.30 -28.51 6.67
C PHE A 520 0.14 -28.48 7.17
N SER A 521 1.01 -27.85 6.40
CA SER A 521 2.35 -27.48 6.85
C SER A 521 2.29 -26.23 7.73
N ALA A 522 2.86 -26.30 8.94
CA ALA A 522 3.02 -25.17 9.85
C ALA A 522 4.39 -25.20 10.54
N ALA A 523 5.15 -24.10 10.44
CA ALA A 523 6.50 -23.98 11.02
C ALA A 523 7.43 -25.18 10.70
N GLN A 524 7.40 -25.64 9.44
CA GLN A 524 8.22 -26.76 8.91
C GLN A 524 7.92 -28.11 9.58
N LYS A 525 6.64 -28.35 9.91
CA LYS A 525 6.08 -29.59 10.45
C LYS A 525 4.67 -29.79 9.88
N ILE A 526 4.20 -31.03 9.82
CA ILE A 526 2.87 -31.35 9.27
C ILE A 526 1.87 -31.51 10.41
N GLY A 527 0.75 -30.79 10.32
CA GLY A 527 -0.41 -30.89 11.19
C GLY A 527 -1.57 -31.63 10.54
N VAL A 528 -2.61 -31.89 11.33
CA VAL A 528 -3.92 -32.34 10.83
C VAL A 528 -5.02 -31.76 11.70
N ALA A 529 -6.07 -31.25 11.06
CA ALA A 529 -7.27 -30.76 11.71
C ALA A 529 -8.51 -31.42 11.11
N VAL A 530 -9.52 -31.65 11.95
CA VAL A 530 -10.73 -32.40 11.58
C VAL A 530 -11.96 -31.48 11.60
N SER A 531 -12.85 -31.64 10.63
CA SER A 531 -14.14 -30.94 10.59
C SER A 531 -15.31 -31.83 10.14
N ASP A 532 -16.52 -31.39 10.46
CA ASP A 532 -17.78 -31.86 9.88
C ASP A 532 -18.19 -31.08 8.62
N SER A 533 -17.43 -30.06 8.19
CA SER A 533 -17.72 -29.23 7.02
C SER A 533 -16.45 -28.94 6.22
N PRO A 534 -16.49 -28.87 4.88
CA PRO A 534 -15.34 -28.44 4.09
C PRO A 534 -14.89 -27.01 4.45
N THR A 535 -15.81 -26.16 4.92
CA THR A 535 -15.52 -24.78 5.33
C THR A 535 -15.20 -24.62 6.82
N GLY A 536 -15.05 -25.73 7.57
CA GLY A 536 -14.82 -25.68 9.00
C GLY A 536 -16.08 -25.43 9.86
N PRO A 537 -15.92 -25.17 11.17
CA PRO A 537 -14.65 -24.99 11.88
C PRO A 537 -13.82 -26.27 11.91
N PHE A 538 -12.51 -26.13 11.74
CA PHE A 538 -11.54 -27.22 11.87
C PHE A 538 -10.96 -27.25 13.29
N VAL A 539 -10.76 -28.45 13.83
CA VAL A 539 -10.17 -28.68 15.15
C VAL A 539 -8.82 -29.39 14.96
N ASP A 540 -7.73 -28.70 15.29
CA ASP A 540 -6.36 -29.24 15.24
C ASP A 540 -6.16 -30.41 16.21
N LEU A 541 -5.24 -31.32 15.86
CA LEU A 541 -4.81 -32.45 16.70
C LEU A 541 -4.15 -32.02 18.02
N GLY A 542 -3.79 -30.74 18.17
CA GLY A 542 -3.12 -30.16 19.34
C GLY A 542 -1.61 -30.39 19.37
N LYS A 543 -1.07 -31.07 18.36
CA LYS A 543 0.36 -31.37 18.14
C LYS A 543 0.61 -31.63 16.65
N PRO A 544 1.85 -31.54 16.16
CA PRO A 544 2.21 -32.04 14.84
C PRO A 544 1.87 -33.53 14.68
N LEU A 545 1.48 -33.90 13.47
CA LEU A 545 1.38 -35.29 13.02
C LEU A 545 2.77 -35.83 12.63
N ILE A 546 3.56 -35.04 11.89
CA ILE A 546 4.95 -35.34 11.53
C ILE A 546 5.84 -34.15 11.94
N ASP A 547 6.91 -34.42 12.69
CA ASP A 547 7.85 -33.38 13.14
C ASP A 547 9.34 -33.75 13.06
N LYS A 548 9.65 -34.82 12.31
CA LYS A 548 11.00 -35.38 12.16
C LYS A 548 11.16 -35.98 10.78
N HIS A 549 12.39 -35.91 10.26
CA HIS A 549 12.82 -36.68 9.09
C HIS A 549 12.57 -38.18 9.27
N PRO A 550 12.21 -38.90 8.19
CA PRO A 550 12.25 -40.35 8.17
C PRO A 550 13.64 -40.91 8.49
N ASN A 551 13.69 -42.15 8.97
CA ASN A 551 14.96 -42.83 9.27
C ASN A 551 15.88 -42.88 8.04
N GLY A 552 17.11 -42.39 8.21
CA GLY A 552 18.12 -42.34 7.14
C GLY A 552 18.09 -41.07 6.27
N ILE A 553 17.15 -40.14 6.51
CA ILE A 553 17.11 -38.81 5.91
C ILE A 553 17.63 -37.78 6.92
N ASN A 554 18.51 -36.88 6.48
CA ASN A 554 19.12 -35.81 7.28
C ASN A 554 19.21 -34.48 6.51
N TYR A 555 18.36 -34.33 5.50
CA TYR A 555 18.27 -33.19 4.60
C TYR A 555 16.81 -33.02 4.17
N GLY A 556 16.47 -31.85 3.61
CA GLY A 556 15.09 -31.56 3.21
C GLY A 556 14.23 -31.05 4.38
N GLN A 557 12.91 -31.07 4.21
CA GLN A 557 11.95 -30.54 5.19
C GLN A 557 10.64 -31.35 5.22
N GLU A 558 10.01 -31.44 6.39
CA GLU A 558 8.67 -31.98 6.60
C GLU A 558 7.60 -30.97 6.17
N ILE A 559 7.45 -30.80 4.85
CA ILE A 559 6.44 -29.94 4.23
C ILE A 559 5.83 -30.59 2.98
N ASP A 560 4.88 -29.89 2.34
CA ASP A 560 4.22 -30.26 1.08
C ASP A 560 3.60 -31.66 1.16
N GLU A 561 2.72 -31.82 2.13
CA GLU A 561 2.00 -33.07 2.34
C GLU A 561 0.79 -33.25 1.42
N ASP A 562 0.55 -34.49 1.03
CA ASP A 562 -0.59 -34.91 0.22
C ASP A 562 -1.27 -36.15 0.83
N VAL A 563 -2.60 -36.24 0.72
CA VAL A 563 -3.40 -37.31 1.28
C VAL A 563 -4.23 -37.98 0.20
N PHE A 564 -4.18 -39.31 0.15
CA PHE A 564 -4.88 -40.08 -0.87
C PHE A 564 -5.46 -41.37 -0.29
N THR A 565 -6.75 -41.62 -0.54
CA THR A 565 -7.38 -42.92 -0.28
C THR A 565 -7.35 -43.79 -1.52
N ASP A 566 -6.69 -44.95 -1.42
CA ASP A 566 -6.67 -45.96 -2.46
C ASP A 566 -8.10 -46.52 -2.70
N PRO A 567 -8.68 -46.34 -3.90
CA PRO A 567 -10.01 -46.85 -4.20
C PRO A 567 -10.07 -48.39 -4.35
N GLN A 568 -8.94 -49.08 -4.42
CA GLN A 568 -8.91 -50.56 -4.47
C GLN A 568 -8.99 -51.20 -3.08
N THR A 569 -8.30 -50.64 -2.08
CA THR A 569 -8.25 -51.21 -0.72
C THR A 569 -9.00 -50.41 0.34
N GLY A 570 -9.36 -49.14 0.08
CA GLY A 570 -9.95 -48.23 1.05
C GLY A 570 -8.98 -47.67 2.10
N LYS A 571 -7.69 -48.08 2.04
CA LYS A 571 -6.62 -47.55 2.86
C LYS A 571 -6.27 -46.13 2.43
N SER A 572 -5.90 -45.30 3.39
CA SER A 572 -5.39 -43.94 3.11
C SER A 572 -3.90 -43.86 3.36
N TYR A 573 -3.25 -42.99 2.61
CA TYR A 573 -1.82 -42.75 2.64
C TYR A 573 -1.55 -41.25 2.78
N LEU A 574 -0.49 -40.91 3.50
CA LEU A 574 0.05 -39.57 3.58
C LEU A 574 1.43 -39.56 2.91
N TYR A 575 1.66 -38.61 2.01
CA TYR A 575 2.92 -38.35 1.33
C TYR A 575 3.46 -36.99 1.76
N TRP A 576 4.77 -36.79 1.77
CA TRP A 576 5.37 -35.49 2.08
C TRP A 576 6.84 -35.40 1.69
N GLY A 577 7.34 -34.15 1.66
CA GLY A 577 8.76 -33.81 1.76
C GLY A 577 9.23 -32.81 0.73
N ASN A 578 10.08 -31.87 1.16
CA ASN A 578 10.95 -31.11 0.26
C ASN A 578 12.36 -31.76 0.27
N GLY A 579 12.97 -31.92 -0.90
CA GLY A 579 14.27 -32.55 -1.13
C GLY A 579 14.24 -34.09 -1.14
N TYR A 580 13.26 -34.71 -0.49
CA TYR A 580 12.97 -36.14 -0.53
C TYR A 580 11.45 -36.37 -0.66
N MET A 581 11.02 -37.54 -1.13
CA MET A 581 9.62 -37.95 -1.12
C MET A 581 9.44 -39.14 -0.18
N ALA A 582 8.59 -39.00 0.83
CA ALA A 582 8.15 -40.09 1.70
C ALA A 582 6.67 -40.39 1.50
N GLY A 583 6.27 -41.61 1.84
CA GLY A 583 4.87 -42.02 1.95
C GLY A 583 4.67 -43.00 3.10
N ALA A 584 3.51 -42.97 3.76
CA ALA A 584 3.13 -43.90 4.81
C ALA A 584 1.62 -44.20 4.77
N GLU A 585 1.22 -45.39 5.20
CA GLU A 585 -0.18 -45.73 5.43
C GLU A 585 -0.69 -45.01 6.69
N LEU A 586 -1.89 -44.42 6.61
CA LEU A 586 -2.60 -43.85 7.75
C LEU A 586 -3.33 -44.95 8.54
N ASN A 587 -3.54 -44.72 9.83
CA ASN A 587 -4.52 -45.47 10.60
C ASN A 587 -5.95 -45.03 10.24
N ASP A 588 -6.93 -45.84 10.62
CA ASP A 588 -8.35 -45.59 10.34
C ASP A 588 -8.88 -44.28 10.98
N ASP A 589 -8.15 -43.74 11.96
CA ASP A 589 -8.43 -42.45 12.61
C ASP A 589 -8.09 -41.24 11.72
N MET A 590 -7.36 -41.43 10.62
CA MET A 590 -6.82 -40.38 9.73
C MET A 590 -6.00 -39.30 10.45
N THR A 591 -5.57 -39.55 11.69
CA THR A 591 -4.85 -38.60 12.57
C THR A 591 -3.59 -39.22 13.18
N SER A 592 -3.21 -40.42 12.74
CA SER A 592 -1.91 -41.04 12.99
C SER A 592 -1.46 -41.88 11.78
N ILE A 593 -0.15 -41.90 11.51
CA ILE A 593 0.46 -42.82 10.53
C ILE A 593 0.83 -44.16 11.16
N LYS A 594 1.04 -45.18 10.32
CA LYS A 594 1.65 -46.48 10.66
C LYS A 594 3.16 -46.39 10.44
N PRO A 595 3.99 -46.16 11.49
CA PRO A 595 5.39 -45.78 11.31
C PRO A 595 6.25 -46.87 10.62
N GLU A 596 5.84 -48.13 10.72
CA GLU A 596 6.46 -49.28 10.07
C GLU A 596 6.26 -49.31 8.55
N THR A 597 5.34 -48.49 8.02
CA THR A 597 5.05 -48.40 6.57
C THR A 597 5.79 -47.24 5.88
N VAL A 598 6.49 -46.38 6.65
CA VAL A 598 7.19 -45.20 6.13
C VAL A 598 8.23 -45.62 5.08
N THR A 599 7.97 -45.23 3.84
CA THR A 599 8.75 -45.62 2.66
C THR A 599 9.34 -44.38 2.01
N ILE A 600 10.65 -44.38 1.74
CA ILE A 600 11.29 -43.35 0.92
C ILE A 600 11.11 -43.71 -0.55
N LEU A 601 10.20 -43.00 -1.20
CA LEU A 601 9.93 -43.11 -2.63
C LEU A 601 11.12 -42.56 -3.44
N LYS A 602 11.25 -43.01 -4.68
CA LYS A 602 12.44 -42.76 -5.53
C LYS A 602 12.04 -42.08 -6.84
N PRO A 603 11.67 -40.78 -6.82
CA PRO A 603 11.56 -39.97 -8.03
C PRO A 603 12.94 -39.80 -8.68
N ASP A 604 12.95 -39.23 -9.89
CA ASP A 604 14.20 -38.87 -10.56
C ASP A 604 14.86 -37.64 -9.90
N ASN A 605 16.01 -37.22 -10.45
CA ASN A 605 16.80 -36.11 -9.92
C ASN A 605 16.19 -34.71 -10.13
N THR A 606 14.98 -34.61 -10.71
CA THR A 606 14.26 -33.34 -10.86
C THR A 606 13.41 -33.00 -9.64
N TYR A 607 13.19 -33.95 -8.72
CA TYR A 607 12.33 -33.76 -7.55
C TYR A 607 12.77 -32.56 -6.69
N ARG A 608 11.82 -31.66 -6.40
CA ARG A 608 11.95 -30.68 -5.32
C ARG A 608 10.97 -30.93 -4.19
N GLU A 609 9.67 -30.85 -4.46
CA GLU A 609 8.59 -30.71 -3.48
C GLU A 609 7.22 -30.88 -4.16
N GLY A 610 6.13 -30.56 -3.47
CA GLY A 610 4.77 -30.51 -4.04
C GLY A 610 4.33 -31.85 -4.59
N THR A 611 4.42 -32.92 -3.79
CA THR A 611 3.95 -34.26 -4.18
C THR A 611 2.42 -34.25 -4.32
N TYR A 612 1.88 -34.90 -5.34
CA TYR A 612 0.43 -35.12 -5.45
C TYR A 612 0.12 -36.50 -6.05
N VAL A 613 -0.85 -37.22 -5.47
CA VAL A 613 -1.15 -38.62 -5.82
C VAL A 613 -2.62 -38.79 -6.21
N PHE A 614 -2.85 -39.35 -7.40
CA PHE A 614 -4.20 -39.73 -7.83
C PHE A 614 -4.22 -41.09 -8.52
N TYR A 615 -5.39 -41.71 -8.61
CA TYR A 615 -5.58 -43.02 -9.23
C TYR A 615 -6.48 -42.97 -10.45
N ARG A 616 -6.05 -43.61 -11.54
CA ARG A 616 -6.84 -43.73 -12.77
C ARG A 616 -6.59 -45.07 -13.45
N LYS A 617 -7.67 -45.84 -13.67
CA LYS A 617 -7.71 -47.08 -14.48
C LYS A 617 -6.62 -48.11 -14.13
N GLY A 618 -6.43 -48.42 -12.86
CA GLY A 618 -5.45 -49.42 -12.39
C GLY A 618 -4.08 -48.85 -12.00
N ILE A 619 -3.83 -47.57 -12.27
CA ILE A 619 -2.52 -46.94 -12.12
C ILE A 619 -2.60 -45.79 -11.12
N TYR A 620 -1.60 -45.72 -10.23
CA TYR A 620 -1.34 -44.58 -9.36
C TYR A 620 -0.39 -43.62 -10.08
N TYR A 621 -0.72 -42.35 -10.10
CA TYR A 621 0.08 -41.28 -10.70
C TYR A 621 0.64 -40.45 -9.56
N PHE A 622 1.96 -40.28 -9.56
CA PHE A 622 2.69 -39.47 -8.60
C PHE A 622 3.23 -38.25 -9.33
N MET A 623 2.82 -37.06 -8.90
CA MET A 623 3.27 -35.79 -9.45
C MET A 623 4.19 -35.09 -8.46
N TRP A 624 5.08 -34.23 -8.96
CA TRP A 624 5.95 -33.38 -8.15
C TRP A 624 6.36 -32.12 -8.90
N SER A 625 6.85 -31.12 -8.16
CA SER A 625 7.45 -29.92 -8.74
C SER A 625 8.97 -30.05 -8.89
N GLU A 626 9.48 -29.58 -10.02
CA GLU A 626 10.91 -29.38 -10.30
C GLU A 626 11.28 -27.89 -10.17
N ASP A 627 12.51 -27.66 -9.73
CA ASP A 627 13.11 -26.34 -9.47
C ASP A 627 12.52 -25.62 -8.24
N ASP A 628 12.97 -24.41 -7.93
CA ASP A 628 12.51 -23.59 -6.80
C ASP A 628 11.28 -22.76 -7.19
N THR A 629 10.31 -22.56 -6.28
CA THR A 629 9.12 -21.73 -6.54
C THR A 629 9.43 -20.24 -6.82
N ARG A 630 10.68 -19.77 -6.64
CA ARG A 630 11.16 -18.45 -7.10
C ARG A 630 11.77 -18.47 -8.51
N SER A 631 11.96 -19.65 -9.11
CA SER A 631 12.44 -19.82 -10.48
C SER A 631 11.30 -19.70 -11.47
N GLU A 632 11.48 -18.92 -12.54
CA GLU A 632 10.52 -18.91 -13.65
C GLU A 632 10.35 -20.27 -14.34
N ASN A 633 11.27 -21.23 -14.08
CA ASN A 633 11.25 -22.58 -14.59
C ASN A 633 10.55 -23.60 -13.68
N TYR A 634 10.01 -23.17 -12.52
CA TYR A 634 9.20 -24.05 -11.65
C TYR A 634 8.09 -24.71 -12.47
N ARG A 635 8.03 -26.04 -12.41
CA ARG A 635 7.26 -26.88 -13.36
C ARG A 635 6.92 -28.23 -12.77
N VAL A 636 5.88 -28.88 -13.29
CA VAL A 636 5.38 -30.16 -12.74
C VAL A 636 5.80 -31.34 -13.60
N ARG A 637 6.17 -32.44 -12.96
CA ARG A 637 6.43 -33.75 -13.58
C ARG A 637 5.60 -34.86 -12.95
N TYR A 638 5.64 -36.04 -13.56
CA TYR A 638 5.00 -37.23 -13.02
C TYR A 638 5.80 -38.54 -13.18
N ALA A 639 5.35 -39.54 -12.44
CA ALA A 639 5.66 -40.95 -12.60
C ALA A 639 4.37 -41.77 -12.38
N THR A 640 4.43 -43.05 -12.70
CA THR A 640 3.36 -44.00 -12.40
C THR A 640 3.84 -45.13 -11.51
N SER A 641 2.93 -45.74 -10.76
CA SER A 641 3.16 -46.98 -10.03
C SER A 641 1.93 -47.90 -10.05
N THR A 642 2.14 -49.16 -9.68
CA THR A 642 1.10 -50.18 -9.48
C THR A 642 0.74 -50.37 -8.00
N SER A 643 1.35 -49.60 -7.09
CA SER A 643 1.08 -49.61 -5.65
C SER A 643 1.22 -48.20 -5.07
N PRO A 644 0.44 -47.82 -4.03
CA PRO A 644 0.55 -46.50 -3.39
C PRO A 644 1.88 -46.26 -2.67
N LEU A 645 2.69 -47.30 -2.41
CA LEU A 645 4.06 -47.18 -1.90
C LEU A 645 5.06 -47.95 -2.80
N GLY A 646 4.73 -48.09 -4.08
CA GLY A 646 5.49 -48.88 -5.05
C GLY A 646 6.69 -48.17 -5.67
N ALA A 647 7.48 -48.92 -6.43
CA ALA A 647 8.51 -48.36 -7.30
C ALA A 647 7.88 -47.55 -8.45
N PHE A 648 8.60 -46.53 -8.91
CA PHE A 648 8.14 -45.65 -9.98
C PHE A 648 8.57 -46.14 -11.36
N THR A 649 7.63 -46.07 -12.31
CA THR A 649 7.90 -46.04 -13.74
C THR A 649 7.86 -44.59 -14.19
N ILE A 650 8.99 -44.04 -14.63
CA ILE A 650 9.11 -42.64 -15.02
C ILE A 650 9.14 -42.56 -16.55
N PRO A 651 8.11 -41.97 -17.21
CA PRO A 651 8.11 -41.78 -18.66
C PRO A 651 9.27 -40.88 -19.11
N LYS A 652 9.80 -41.14 -20.31
CA LYS A 652 10.88 -40.30 -20.89
C LYS A 652 10.44 -38.85 -21.10
N ASP A 653 9.17 -38.65 -21.46
CA ASP A 653 8.51 -37.34 -21.46
C ASP A 653 7.48 -37.35 -20.33
N ASN A 654 7.91 -36.82 -19.18
CA ASN A 654 7.10 -36.76 -17.96
C ASN A 654 6.73 -35.33 -17.57
N LEU A 655 6.81 -34.36 -18.48
CA LEU A 655 6.47 -32.97 -18.17
C LEU A 655 4.96 -32.77 -18.21
N VAL A 656 4.36 -32.36 -17.08
CA VAL A 656 2.91 -32.13 -16.98
C VAL A 656 2.55 -30.70 -17.31
N ILE A 657 3.25 -29.71 -16.75
CA ILE A 657 3.05 -28.29 -17.11
C ILE A 657 4.36 -27.52 -16.97
N ALA A 658 4.56 -26.50 -17.80
CA ALA A 658 5.69 -25.57 -17.74
C ALA A 658 5.29 -24.18 -18.24
N LYS A 659 6.15 -23.19 -17.98
CA LYS A 659 6.02 -21.80 -18.44
C LYS A 659 5.69 -21.67 -19.94
N ASP A 660 4.86 -20.68 -20.27
CA ASP A 660 4.70 -20.17 -21.64
C ASP A 660 5.12 -18.69 -21.71
N PRO A 661 6.37 -18.40 -22.12
CA PRO A 661 6.87 -17.03 -22.25
C PRO A 661 6.12 -16.20 -23.32
N LYS A 662 5.41 -16.82 -24.27
CA LYS A 662 4.62 -16.09 -25.28
C LYS A 662 3.33 -15.53 -24.69
N ALA A 663 2.71 -16.27 -23.76
CA ALA A 663 1.63 -15.76 -22.92
C ALA A 663 2.14 -14.89 -21.76
N GLY A 664 3.43 -14.98 -21.42
CA GLY A 664 4.00 -14.35 -20.23
C GLY A 664 3.69 -15.10 -18.94
N ILE A 665 3.44 -16.41 -19.03
CA ILE A 665 3.14 -17.30 -17.91
C ILE A 665 4.43 -17.99 -17.45
N TYR A 666 4.76 -17.87 -16.16
CA TYR A 666 6.02 -18.33 -15.58
C TYR A 666 5.81 -19.04 -14.23
N GLY A 667 6.74 -19.92 -13.84
CA GLY A 667 6.76 -20.57 -12.53
C GLY A 667 5.53 -21.44 -12.24
N THR A 668 5.09 -22.25 -13.21
CA THR A 668 3.87 -23.06 -13.16
C THR A 668 4.10 -24.39 -12.42
N GLY A 669 4.11 -24.37 -11.09
CA GLY A 669 4.29 -25.57 -10.27
C GLY A 669 3.34 -25.63 -9.08
N HIS A 670 3.60 -26.59 -8.19
CA HIS A 670 2.77 -27.08 -7.08
C HIS A 670 1.28 -27.20 -7.45
N ASN A 671 0.81 -28.43 -7.59
CA ASN A 671 -0.51 -28.72 -8.13
C ASN A 671 -1.31 -29.70 -7.28
N SER A 672 -2.61 -29.69 -7.54
CA SER A 672 -3.55 -30.76 -7.25
C SER A 672 -4.31 -31.16 -8.53
N VAL A 673 -5.05 -32.27 -8.47
CA VAL A 673 -5.74 -32.85 -9.64
C VAL A 673 -7.19 -33.16 -9.29
N LEU A 674 -8.11 -32.57 -10.04
CA LEU A 674 -9.53 -32.83 -9.91
C LEU A 674 -10.02 -33.80 -11.00
N GLN A 675 -10.68 -34.87 -10.58
CA GLN A 675 -11.58 -35.65 -11.44
C GLN A 675 -13.01 -35.10 -11.32
N ILE A 676 -13.70 -34.91 -12.44
CA ILE A 676 -15.14 -34.58 -12.40
C ILE A 676 -15.92 -35.82 -11.92
N PRO A 677 -16.80 -35.68 -10.90
CA PRO A 677 -17.53 -36.80 -10.31
C PRO A 677 -18.25 -37.68 -11.35
N GLY A 678 -17.89 -38.96 -11.38
CA GLY A 678 -18.48 -39.94 -12.30
C GLY A 678 -18.03 -39.86 -13.76
N LYS A 679 -17.08 -38.99 -14.12
CA LYS A 679 -16.58 -38.82 -15.50
C LYS A 679 -15.07 -39.07 -15.57
N ASP A 680 -14.57 -39.55 -16.71
CA ASP A 680 -13.12 -39.64 -16.99
C ASP A 680 -12.60 -38.29 -17.55
N GLU A 681 -12.95 -37.21 -16.85
CA GLU A 681 -12.64 -35.81 -17.20
C GLU A 681 -11.87 -35.18 -16.04
N TRP A 682 -10.76 -34.53 -16.37
CA TRP A 682 -9.71 -34.18 -15.41
C TRP A 682 -9.21 -32.75 -15.60
N TYR A 683 -8.84 -32.11 -14.49
CA TYR A 683 -8.34 -30.75 -14.43
C TYR A 683 -7.11 -30.67 -13.53
N LEU A 684 -6.13 -29.88 -13.96
CA LEU A 684 -4.96 -29.53 -13.17
C LEU A 684 -5.23 -28.19 -12.48
N VAL A 685 -5.16 -28.16 -11.16
CA VAL A 685 -5.19 -26.93 -10.37
C VAL A 685 -3.77 -26.67 -9.89
N TYR A 686 -3.22 -25.49 -10.13
CA TYR A 686 -1.79 -25.22 -9.92
C TYR A 686 -1.58 -23.73 -9.63
N HIS A 687 -0.39 -23.33 -9.16
CA HIS A 687 -0.05 -21.90 -9.07
C HIS A 687 0.93 -21.46 -10.16
N ARG A 688 0.97 -20.15 -10.43
CA ARG A 688 2.00 -19.51 -11.26
C ARG A 688 2.45 -18.19 -10.64
N PHE A 689 3.52 -17.59 -11.17
CA PHE A 689 3.86 -16.20 -10.85
C PHE A 689 2.70 -15.27 -11.22
N ASN A 690 2.41 -14.27 -10.39
CA ASN A 690 1.38 -13.28 -10.71
C ASN A 690 1.62 -12.63 -12.07
N TYR A 691 0.68 -12.79 -13.01
CA TYR A 691 0.76 -12.14 -14.31
C TYR A 691 0.19 -10.72 -14.23
N PRO A 692 0.84 -9.68 -14.79
CA PRO A 692 2.08 -9.71 -15.56
C PRO A 692 3.36 -9.42 -14.77
N LYS A 693 3.27 -9.19 -13.45
CA LYS A 693 4.34 -8.51 -12.68
C LYS A 693 5.39 -9.43 -12.08
N GLY A 694 5.03 -10.67 -11.72
CA GLY A 694 5.87 -11.61 -11.00
C GLY A 694 7.25 -11.80 -11.63
N ILE A 695 7.33 -11.91 -12.95
CA ILE A 695 8.60 -12.09 -13.67
C ILE A 695 9.63 -10.95 -13.46
N THR A 696 9.18 -9.76 -13.00
CA THR A 696 10.05 -8.60 -12.70
C THR A 696 10.32 -8.40 -11.20
N GLN A 697 9.79 -9.26 -10.33
CA GLN A 697 9.86 -9.12 -8.87
C GLN A 697 11.08 -9.82 -8.24
N GLY A 698 11.88 -10.57 -9.00
CA GLY A 698 12.97 -11.39 -8.46
C GLY A 698 12.43 -12.47 -7.52
N ASP A 699 13.14 -12.76 -6.42
CA ASP A 699 12.69 -13.70 -5.38
C ASP A 699 11.27 -13.46 -4.86
N ALA A 700 10.75 -12.22 -4.92
CA ALA A 700 9.38 -11.94 -4.49
C ALA A 700 8.30 -12.54 -5.41
N ALA A 701 8.65 -12.99 -6.62
CA ALA A 701 7.76 -13.76 -7.48
C ALA A 701 7.28 -15.06 -6.82
N GLY A 702 8.18 -15.73 -6.09
CA GLY A 702 7.90 -17.00 -5.44
C GLY A 702 7.02 -16.89 -4.19
N TYR A 703 6.73 -15.69 -3.70
CA TYR A 703 5.70 -15.41 -2.69
C TYR A 703 4.68 -14.36 -3.15
N SER A 704 4.51 -14.23 -4.47
CA SER A 704 3.50 -13.40 -5.13
C SER A 704 2.81 -14.20 -6.24
N ARG A 705 2.32 -15.39 -5.89
CA ARG A 705 1.80 -16.39 -6.82
C ARG A 705 0.27 -16.30 -6.95
N GLU A 706 -0.29 -16.92 -7.98
CA GLU A 706 -1.73 -16.94 -8.26
C GLU A 706 -2.21 -18.32 -8.74
N VAL A 707 -3.36 -18.78 -8.22
CA VAL A 707 -3.94 -20.10 -8.52
C VAL A 707 -4.68 -20.10 -9.86
N CYS A 708 -4.43 -21.11 -10.68
CA CYS A 708 -4.98 -21.33 -12.01
C CYS A 708 -5.59 -22.73 -12.14
N ILE A 709 -6.50 -22.90 -13.11
CA ILE A 709 -7.03 -24.21 -13.53
C ILE A 709 -6.96 -24.31 -15.05
N ASP A 710 -6.44 -25.43 -15.56
CA ASP A 710 -6.50 -25.80 -16.97
C ASP A 710 -6.84 -27.30 -17.11
N LYS A 711 -7.35 -27.70 -18.28
CA LYS A 711 -7.79 -29.09 -18.52
C LYS A 711 -6.59 -30.03 -18.59
N MET A 712 -6.66 -31.17 -17.91
CA MET A 712 -5.67 -32.24 -18.01
C MET A 712 -6.21 -33.38 -18.89
N GLU A 713 -5.37 -33.89 -19.78
CA GLU A 713 -5.75 -34.99 -20.68
C GLU A 713 -4.71 -36.10 -20.68
N PHE A 714 -5.16 -37.31 -21.01
CA PHE A 714 -4.31 -38.50 -21.09
C PHE A 714 -4.23 -39.01 -22.53
N SER A 715 -3.08 -39.58 -22.90
CA SER A 715 -2.92 -40.38 -24.11
C SER A 715 -3.53 -41.78 -23.95
N ALA A 716 -3.65 -42.52 -25.06
CA ALA A 716 -4.32 -43.83 -25.09
C ALA A 716 -3.59 -44.91 -24.28
N ASP A 717 -2.28 -44.77 -24.11
CA ASP A 717 -1.41 -45.60 -23.27
C ASP A 717 -1.43 -45.22 -21.78
N GLY A 718 -2.18 -44.18 -21.40
CA GLY A 718 -2.27 -43.69 -20.02
C GLY A 718 -1.28 -42.59 -19.66
N GLY A 719 -0.36 -42.19 -20.54
CA GLY A 719 0.49 -41.02 -20.30
C GLY A 719 -0.31 -39.73 -20.08
N ILE A 720 0.21 -38.80 -19.28
CA ILE A 720 -0.34 -37.43 -19.18
C ILE A 720 0.16 -36.64 -20.39
N LYS A 721 -0.75 -35.97 -21.12
CA LYS A 721 -0.38 -34.97 -22.13
C LYS A 721 0.01 -33.68 -21.42
N GLN A 722 1.09 -33.02 -21.85
CA GLN A 722 1.49 -31.73 -21.31
C GLN A 722 0.32 -30.72 -21.38
N VAL A 723 -0.08 -30.21 -20.22
CA VAL A 723 -1.05 -29.13 -20.04
C VAL A 723 -0.43 -27.83 -20.53
N ILE A 724 -1.18 -27.08 -21.32
CA ILE A 724 -0.81 -25.74 -21.78
C ILE A 724 -1.46 -24.74 -20.83
N PRO A 725 -0.69 -23.94 -20.07
CA PRO A 725 -1.26 -22.99 -19.13
C PRO A 725 -1.91 -21.83 -19.88
N THR A 726 -3.05 -21.33 -19.41
CA THR A 726 -3.78 -20.25 -20.10
C THR A 726 -4.18 -19.08 -19.20
N HIS A 727 -4.49 -17.92 -19.80
CA HIS A 727 -5.26 -16.85 -19.15
C HIS A 727 -6.77 -17.05 -19.31
N LYS A 728 -7.20 -17.71 -20.40
CA LYS A 728 -8.62 -18.01 -20.64
C LYS A 728 -9.19 -18.84 -19.48
N GLY A 729 -8.42 -19.83 -19.01
CA GLY A 729 -8.89 -20.88 -18.13
C GLY A 729 -9.95 -21.77 -18.79
N ILE A 730 -10.66 -22.52 -17.96
CA ILE A 730 -11.69 -23.48 -18.38
C ILE A 730 -13.07 -22.83 -18.49
N ASP A 731 -13.93 -23.34 -19.36
CA ASP A 731 -15.34 -22.93 -19.39
C ASP A 731 -16.12 -23.56 -18.20
N PRO A 732 -17.21 -22.94 -17.68
CA PRO A 732 -17.91 -23.45 -16.50
C PRO A 732 -18.40 -24.88 -16.63
N VAL A 733 -17.99 -25.74 -15.70
CA VAL A 733 -18.34 -27.17 -15.70
C VAL A 733 -19.75 -27.38 -15.15
N LYS A 734 -20.50 -28.27 -15.78
CA LYS A 734 -21.79 -28.77 -15.28
C LYS A 734 -21.65 -30.25 -14.92
N LEU A 735 -22.07 -30.59 -13.70
CA LEU A 735 -22.17 -31.97 -13.21
C LEU A 735 -23.21 -32.74 -14.06
#